data_AF-A0A8H4ZS06-F1
#
_entry.id   AF-A0A8H4ZS06-F1
#
_cell.length_a   1.000
_cell.length_b   1.000
_cell.length_c   1.000
_cell.angle_alpha   90.00
_cell.angle_beta   90.00
_cell.angle_gamma   90.00
#
_symmetry.space_group_name_H-M   'P 1'
#
loop_
_entity.id
_entity.type
_entity.pdbx_description
1 polymer ?
#
loop_
_entity_poly.entity_id
_entity_poly.type
_entity_poly.pdbx_seq_one_letter_code
_entity_poly.pdbx_strand_id
1 'polypeptide(L)'
;MPPQNPDWVKALKPSGPQGSELLAQERANSDINVDQLSTFLFTKEVLERNDKILKILQADPVFDKEQNYFRGRTDRLEAALARGKALRRLSVKHNWNEEEHHAANDLISEPTPYGLHATMFLKTLEEQGTPAQHKLFLERARNYEIIGCYAQTELGHGSNVRGLETTATWNHEDKTFTIHSPHLTASKWWIGSLGKAANHAVVVAQLILNGKPYGPHPFVVPIRDMKTHEPLPDIHVGDIGPKFGYNTMDNGFLLFNNVKIPHVNMLNRFSGVDPETGKYIRPSNPALIYGTLTFIRSSIVFQSGSVLARGVTIATRYCAVRRQFQDRDADASETGENQVLNYTMVQHRLLPLLASSYALFFTGRAMINLYNANQKRMAQRRDAGDANRKPGPEELSPGSDHLADLHAISCSLKAFASTTAAEGLEVCRRACGGHGYSAFSGIGSWYADYLPTVTWEGDNYMLTQQVARYLLKSARAVLAGKAPDNGISRIFKEFIRRQDIGAAFDVLDSDQDLVDAFAWRVSFLTFEALKHRDEEKQSWNSLLIDFWRLSTAYAQYQVVKNFHEALQDEATKKSLDPNTLAIMHKLFELFALHNLQSSASEFFTSAATTVRQIQLARTKRTLSLLDEIRPHAVRLVDAWSFPDWQLDSALGRYDGKVYEDLFHRASEVNPVNDIVFDPYPESDVLFRKNGSGPKAKLRWYNVLIYGFRNYGMSSGHYESYDVIGALRYIHKHKDTKDTIISLLARHMGGSIDFFAMGKHPYALRDTRAVVFLSQHEQPSNVILYHCSITPIRLGRDDMAILTGNLLPTSFYATSSFRPQTKSSTPRSSTSSTWINCSTMATDRQPEIILYDLACIKNICFSPVVWKIRLMLNYKCIPYKTIFLEFPDIEPKLKELSGSARYTVPTIHHVPTGKYIMDSPAIAEFLESTYPNPPLPLSSELGRKIETRARSAIGPAFRISVTPRENLILSPRAQEYFRAKNEARMGCKLEDLMDPEKEEKTWKAVADKMSELSDLMLTNKDKGPFLLGEKPSYTDFFIAASLQSARTIDEEIFQRCAAYPGFKAIYKACIPWMEKKN
;
A
#
# COMPACT_ATOMS: atom_id res chain seq x y z
N MET A 1 -29.27 19.72 15.75
CA MET A 1 -29.56 18.31 15.49
C MET A 1 -29.94 18.18 14.03
N PRO A 2 -29.40 17.21 13.29
CA PRO A 2 -29.94 16.85 11.98
C PRO A 2 -31.43 16.51 12.10
N PRO A 3 -32.22 16.62 11.02
CA PRO A 3 -33.53 16.00 11.02
C PRO A 3 -33.31 14.49 11.20
N GLN A 4 -33.82 13.92 12.30
CA GLN A 4 -33.91 12.47 12.40
C GLN A 4 -34.67 11.95 11.18
N ASN A 5 -34.36 10.72 10.76
CA ASN A 5 -35.13 10.03 9.73
C ASN A 5 -36.63 10.17 10.09
N PRO A 6 -37.45 10.76 9.20
CA PRO A 6 -38.86 10.97 9.49
C PRO A 6 -39.55 9.60 9.58
N ASP A 7 -40.68 9.54 10.29
CA ASP A 7 -41.34 8.27 10.60
C ASP A 7 -41.69 7.45 9.35
N TRP A 8 -41.99 8.10 8.23
CA TRP A 8 -42.25 7.42 6.96
C TRP A 8 -41.02 6.70 6.40
N VAL A 9 -39.80 7.25 6.59
CA VAL A 9 -38.55 6.57 6.20
C VAL A 9 -38.29 5.39 7.12
N LYS A 10 -38.46 5.56 8.43
CA LYS A 10 -38.28 4.48 9.42
C LYS A 10 -39.28 3.32 9.21
N ALA A 11 -40.44 3.61 8.62
CA ALA A 11 -41.45 2.61 8.30
C ALA A 11 -41.16 1.82 7.00
N LEU A 12 -40.21 2.27 6.16
CA LEU A 12 -39.85 1.56 4.93
C LEU A 12 -39.19 0.21 5.25
N LYS A 13 -39.54 -0.80 4.44
CA LYS A 13 -38.92 -2.12 4.47
C LYS A 13 -38.33 -2.45 3.10
N PRO A 14 -37.28 -3.29 3.04
CA PRO A 14 -36.81 -3.83 1.76
C PRO A 14 -37.96 -4.50 0.98
N SER A 15 -37.87 -4.51 -0.35
CA SER A 15 -38.79 -5.27 -1.17
C SER A 15 -38.66 -6.78 -0.86
N GLY A 16 -39.79 -7.45 -0.70
CA GLY A 16 -39.82 -8.86 -0.29
C GLY A 16 -39.38 -9.84 -1.39
N PRO A 17 -39.06 -11.10 -1.04
CA PRO A 17 -38.69 -11.62 0.29
C PRO A 17 -37.58 -10.84 1.00
N GLN A 18 -37.66 -10.81 2.34
CA GLN A 18 -36.70 -10.12 3.19
C GLN A 18 -35.39 -10.92 3.28
N GLY A 19 -34.25 -10.23 3.46
CA GLY A 19 -32.95 -10.90 3.57
C GLY A 19 -32.87 -11.90 4.74
N SER A 20 -33.57 -11.61 5.85
CA SER A 20 -33.69 -12.53 6.98
C SER A 20 -34.45 -13.81 6.65
N GLU A 21 -35.47 -13.72 5.79
CA GLU A 21 -36.24 -14.88 5.33
C GLU A 21 -35.39 -15.74 4.38
N LEU A 22 -34.67 -15.10 3.46
CA LEU A 22 -33.77 -15.77 2.53
C LEU A 22 -32.66 -16.54 3.27
N LEU A 23 -31.97 -15.91 4.23
CA LEU A 23 -30.93 -16.64 4.98
C LEU A 23 -31.50 -17.74 5.89
N ALA A 24 -32.72 -17.57 6.41
CA ALA A 24 -33.39 -18.64 7.15
C ALA A 24 -33.69 -19.84 6.24
N GLN A 25 -34.17 -19.60 5.01
CA GLN A 25 -34.39 -20.63 3.99
C GLN A 25 -33.08 -21.34 3.61
N GLU A 26 -32.01 -20.59 3.34
CA GLU A 26 -30.69 -21.15 3.05
C GLU A 26 -30.18 -22.07 4.17
N ARG A 27 -30.38 -21.67 5.44
CA ARG A 27 -30.00 -22.49 6.60
C ARG A 27 -30.88 -23.74 6.75
N ALA A 28 -32.15 -23.66 6.38
CA ALA A 28 -33.08 -24.79 6.41
C ALA A 28 -32.79 -25.80 5.30
N ASN A 29 -32.29 -25.34 4.15
CA ASN A 29 -31.98 -26.17 2.98
C ASN A 29 -30.68 -26.99 3.10
N SER A 30 -29.99 -26.91 4.24
CA SER A 30 -28.77 -27.66 4.50
C SER A 30 -28.83 -28.33 5.86
N ASP A 31 -28.35 -29.56 5.90
CA ASP A 31 -28.30 -30.46 7.05
C ASP A 31 -26.93 -30.48 7.76
N ILE A 32 -25.92 -29.74 7.28
CA ILE A 32 -24.63 -29.57 7.96
C ILE A 32 -24.80 -29.15 9.43
N ASN A 33 -24.25 -29.91 10.35
CA ASN A 33 -24.27 -29.55 11.77
C ASN A 33 -23.25 -28.42 12.06
N VAL A 34 -23.75 -27.18 12.15
CA VAL A 34 -22.92 -25.97 12.33
C VAL A 34 -22.21 -25.99 13.68
N ASP A 35 -22.88 -26.43 14.74
CA ASP A 35 -22.30 -26.47 16.09
C ASP A 35 -21.19 -27.51 16.18
N GLN A 36 -21.40 -28.69 15.59
CA GLN A 36 -20.39 -29.74 15.51
C GLN A 36 -19.19 -29.28 14.67
N LEU A 37 -19.42 -28.70 13.50
CA LEU A 37 -18.35 -28.21 12.64
C LEU A 37 -17.57 -27.06 13.28
N SER A 38 -18.25 -26.11 13.94
CA SER A 38 -17.62 -25.01 14.69
C SER A 38 -16.75 -25.56 15.82
N THR A 39 -17.28 -26.53 16.58
CA THR A 39 -16.53 -27.19 17.66
C THR A 39 -15.33 -27.96 17.11
N PHE A 40 -15.43 -28.56 15.94
CA PHE A 40 -14.30 -29.23 15.29
C PHE A 40 -13.22 -28.24 14.82
N LEU A 41 -13.62 -27.08 14.30
CA LEU A 41 -12.71 -26.02 13.86
C LEU A 41 -12.00 -25.33 15.05
N PHE A 42 -12.71 -25.03 16.13
CA PHE A 42 -12.16 -24.19 17.19
C PHE A 42 -12.04 -24.85 18.56
N THR A 43 -12.68 -25.98 18.80
CA THR A 43 -13.00 -26.55 20.14
C THR A 43 -14.07 -25.74 20.87
N LYS A 44 -14.80 -26.41 21.77
CA LYS A 44 -15.88 -25.80 22.55
C LYS A 44 -15.32 -24.73 23.51
N GLU A 45 -14.17 -25.02 24.11
CA GLU A 45 -13.47 -24.16 25.06
C GLU A 45 -13.07 -22.82 24.43
N VAL A 46 -12.61 -22.83 23.17
CA VAL A 46 -12.24 -21.60 22.46
C VAL A 46 -13.47 -20.77 22.09
N LEU A 47 -14.57 -21.40 21.66
CA LEU A 47 -15.82 -20.70 21.34
C LEU A 47 -16.38 -20.00 22.59
N GLU A 48 -16.48 -20.73 23.70
CA GLU A 48 -16.96 -20.17 24.98
C GLU A 48 -16.04 -19.07 25.52
N ARG A 49 -14.71 -19.23 25.38
CA ARG A 49 -13.72 -18.20 25.72
C ARG A 49 -13.94 -16.94 24.89
N ASN A 50 -14.08 -17.06 23.57
CA ASN A 50 -14.26 -15.92 22.68
C ASN A 50 -15.55 -15.18 22.99
N ASP A 51 -16.65 -15.89 23.26
CA ASP A 51 -17.92 -15.28 23.66
C ASP A 51 -17.83 -14.51 24.98
N LYS A 52 -17.13 -15.07 25.97
CA LYS A 52 -16.90 -14.40 27.25
C LYS A 52 -16.08 -13.13 27.06
N ILE A 53 -15.01 -13.18 26.28
CA ILE A 53 -14.15 -12.03 25.99
C ILE A 53 -14.92 -10.97 25.19
N LEU A 54 -15.70 -11.37 24.19
CA LEU A 54 -16.52 -10.47 23.39
C LEU A 54 -17.46 -9.64 24.26
N LYS A 55 -18.16 -10.28 25.22
CA LYS A 55 -19.04 -9.58 26.18
C LYS A 55 -18.28 -8.56 27.03
N ILE A 56 -17.04 -8.87 27.42
CA ILE A 56 -16.19 -7.94 28.16
C ILE A 56 -15.80 -6.73 27.29
N LEU A 57 -15.42 -6.97 26.04
CA LEU A 57 -15.04 -5.91 25.10
C LEU A 57 -16.22 -5.00 24.74
N GLN A 58 -17.39 -5.57 24.47
CA GLN A 58 -18.61 -4.83 24.13
C GLN A 58 -19.13 -3.96 25.29
N ALA A 59 -18.83 -4.33 26.53
CA ALA A 59 -19.24 -3.57 27.70
C ALA A 59 -18.38 -2.30 27.95
N ASP A 60 -17.19 -2.19 27.34
CA ASP A 60 -16.31 -1.04 27.49
C ASP A 60 -16.41 -0.10 26.27
N PRO A 61 -16.90 1.16 26.45
CA PRO A 61 -17.09 2.11 25.35
C PRO A 61 -15.84 2.41 24.51
N VAL A 62 -14.63 2.16 25.02
CA VAL A 62 -13.39 2.40 24.26
C VAL A 62 -13.28 1.48 23.03
N PHE A 63 -13.94 0.33 23.04
CA PHE A 63 -13.97 -0.62 21.93
C PHE A 63 -15.14 -0.38 20.96
N ASP A 64 -15.95 0.67 21.16
CA ASP A 64 -16.96 1.06 20.17
C ASP A 64 -16.29 1.38 18.81
N LYS A 65 -16.86 0.80 17.74
CA LYS A 65 -16.33 0.81 16.38
C LYS A 65 -17.15 1.67 15.42
N GLU A 66 -18.30 2.20 15.83
CA GLU A 66 -19.20 2.97 14.93
C GLU A 66 -18.49 4.12 14.22
N GLN A 67 -17.57 4.79 14.92
CA GLN A 67 -16.84 5.94 14.39
C GLN A 67 -15.56 5.60 13.60
N ASN A 68 -15.20 4.31 13.45
CA ASN A 68 -13.93 3.91 12.82
C ASN A 68 -13.80 4.40 11.38
N TYR A 69 -14.90 4.40 10.61
CA TYR A 69 -14.90 4.76 9.19
C TYR A 69 -14.80 6.26 8.92
N PHE A 70 -15.02 7.10 9.93
CA PHE A 70 -15.05 8.57 9.78
C PHE A 70 -13.83 9.25 10.39
N ARG A 71 -13.00 8.53 11.15
CA ARG A 71 -11.79 9.07 11.78
C ARG A 71 -10.67 9.26 10.77
N GLY A 72 -10.07 10.45 10.79
CA GLY A 72 -8.77 10.69 10.17
C GLY A 72 -7.66 9.89 10.86
N ARG A 73 -6.47 9.82 10.24
CA ARG A 73 -5.36 9.00 10.72
C ARG A 73 -4.97 9.27 12.19
N THR A 74 -4.89 10.53 12.60
CA THR A 74 -4.51 10.93 13.96
C THR A 74 -5.52 10.42 14.98
N ASP A 75 -6.81 10.63 14.73
CA ASP A 75 -7.88 10.23 15.63
C ASP A 75 -8.02 8.71 15.69
N ARG A 76 -7.76 8.03 14.56
CA ARG A 76 -7.73 6.57 14.49
C ARG A 76 -6.57 5.98 15.28
N LEU A 77 -5.38 6.58 15.24
CA LEU A 77 -4.23 6.21 16.07
C LEU A 77 -4.49 6.44 17.56
N GLU A 78 -5.10 7.58 17.92
CA GLU A 78 -5.47 7.88 19.32
C GLU A 78 -6.45 6.83 19.86
N ALA A 79 -7.49 6.50 19.08
CA ALA A 79 -8.45 5.46 19.45
C ALA A 79 -7.80 4.08 19.58
N ALA A 80 -6.92 3.70 18.64
CA ALA A 80 -6.20 2.42 18.70
C ALA A 80 -5.25 2.34 19.91
N LEU A 81 -4.60 3.44 20.28
CA LEU A 81 -3.79 3.53 21.49
C LEU A 81 -4.66 3.38 22.75
N ALA A 82 -5.83 4.03 22.79
CA ALA A 82 -6.77 3.91 23.89
C ALA A 82 -7.26 2.46 24.05
N ARG A 83 -7.61 1.78 22.95
CA ARG A 83 -7.98 0.36 22.90
C ARG A 83 -6.85 -0.54 23.36
N GLY A 84 -5.62 -0.34 22.87
CA GLY A 84 -4.45 -1.12 23.31
C GLY A 84 -4.17 -0.98 24.82
N LYS A 85 -4.28 0.24 25.36
CA LYS A 85 -4.15 0.48 26.82
C LYS A 85 -5.29 -0.18 27.60
N ALA A 86 -6.53 -0.06 27.13
CA ALA A 86 -7.67 -0.70 27.75
C ALA A 86 -7.55 -2.23 27.75
N LEU A 87 -7.10 -2.80 26.62
CA LEU A 87 -6.87 -4.23 26.46
C LEU A 87 -5.88 -4.74 27.51
N ARG A 88 -4.75 -4.06 27.71
CA ARG A 88 -3.78 -4.43 28.77
C ARG A 88 -4.40 -4.35 30.16
N ARG A 89 -5.16 -3.29 30.48
CA ARG A 89 -5.85 -3.16 31.78
C ARG A 89 -6.86 -4.28 32.00
N LEU A 90 -7.62 -4.66 30.97
CA LEU A 90 -8.56 -5.78 31.02
C LEU A 90 -7.83 -7.11 31.20
N SER A 91 -6.73 -7.34 30.49
CA SER A 91 -5.92 -8.55 30.66
C SER A 91 -5.42 -8.70 32.10
N VAL A 92 -4.96 -7.61 32.72
CA VAL A 92 -4.56 -7.62 34.14
C VAL A 92 -5.76 -7.85 35.06
N LYS A 93 -6.85 -7.09 34.87
CA LYS A 93 -8.07 -7.16 35.70
C LYS A 93 -8.70 -8.56 35.71
N HIS A 94 -8.71 -9.22 34.56
CA HIS A 94 -9.32 -10.54 34.39
C HIS A 94 -8.31 -11.69 34.45
N ASN A 95 -7.02 -11.39 34.70
CA ASN A 95 -5.93 -12.36 34.74
C ASN A 95 -5.86 -13.22 33.47
N TRP A 96 -5.95 -12.58 32.30
CA TRP A 96 -5.89 -13.27 31.02
C TRP A 96 -4.51 -13.84 30.75
N ASN A 97 -4.48 -15.07 30.25
CA ASN A 97 -3.28 -15.65 29.66
C ASN A 97 -3.01 -15.09 28.24
N GLU A 98 -1.92 -15.55 27.62
CA GLU A 98 -1.52 -15.10 26.28
C GLU A 98 -2.56 -15.43 25.20
N GLU A 99 -3.20 -16.60 25.27
CA GLU A 99 -4.23 -16.99 24.30
C GLU A 99 -5.50 -16.15 24.43
N GLU A 100 -5.93 -15.83 25.66
CA GLU A 100 -7.06 -14.94 25.91
C GLU A 100 -6.76 -13.51 25.44
N HIS A 101 -5.53 -13.02 25.66
CA HIS A 101 -5.11 -11.73 25.15
C HIS A 101 -5.11 -11.69 23.61
N HIS A 102 -4.60 -12.73 22.95
CA HIS A 102 -4.62 -12.85 21.49
C HIS A 102 -6.05 -12.94 20.96
N ALA A 103 -6.91 -13.76 21.57
CA ALA A 103 -8.32 -13.86 21.20
C ALA A 103 -9.04 -12.50 21.30
N ALA A 104 -8.77 -11.74 22.36
CA ALA A 104 -9.33 -10.40 22.53
C ALA A 104 -8.83 -9.43 21.43
N ASN A 105 -7.55 -9.48 21.08
CA ASN A 105 -6.98 -8.67 20.01
C ASN A 105 -7.58 -9.03 18.63
N ASP A 106 -7.78 -10.32 18.35
CA ASP A 106 -8.40 -10.81 17.11
C ASP A 106 -9.87 -10.39 16.99
N LEU A 107 -10.62 -10.43 18.09
CA LEU A 107 -12.02 -9.96 18.14
C LEU A 107 -12.14 -8.47 17.85
N ILE A 108 -11.23 -7.63 18.35
CA ILE A 108 -11.21 -6.19 18.04
C ILE A 108 -11.09 -5.96 16.52
N SER A 109 -10.37 -6.86 15.82
CA SER A 109 -10.16 -6.80 14.36
C SER A 109 -9.52 -5.51 13.87
N GLU A 110 -8.64 -4.94 14.69
CA GLU A 110 -7.84 -3.77 14.33
C GLU A 110 -6.49 -3.84 15.07
N PRO A 111 -5.36 -3.57 14.38
CA PRO A 111 -4.07 -3.62 15.03
C PRO A 111 -3.92 -2.47 16.04
N THR A 112 -3.35 -2.76 17.21
CA THR A 112 -3.05 -1.74 18.22
C THR A 112 -1.57 -1.37 18.18
N PRO A 113 -1.16 -0.17 18.64
CA PRO A 113 0.24 0.24 18.69
C PRO A 113 1.18 -0.67 19.49
N TYR A 114 0.66 -1.63 20.27
CA TYR A 114 1.46 -2.62 21.01
C TYR A 114 1.64 -3.95 20.26
N GLY A 115 1.13 -4.07 19.03
CA GLY A 115 1.14 -5.33 18.27
C GLY A 115 2.54 -5.93 18.14
N LEU A 116 3.55 -5.15 17.70
CA LEU A 116 4.92 -5.68 17.56
C LEU A 116 5.66 -5.85 18.88
N HIS A 117 5.24 -5.15 19.93
CA HIS A 117 5.72 -5.46 21.27
C HIS A 117 5.32 -6.90 21.65
N ALA A 118 4.03 -7.23 21.51
CA ALA A 118 3.49 -8.52 21.88
C ALA A 118 4.01 -9.68 21.01
N THR A 119 4.05 -9.50 19.68
CA THR A 119 4.28 -10.61 18.74
C THR A 119 5.74 -10.83 18.36
N MET A 120 6.54 -9.76 18.25
CA MET A 120 7.92 -9.85 17.76
C MET A 120 8.94 -9.57 18.85
N PHE A 121 8.79 -8.47 19.60
CA PHE A 121 9.78 -8.06 20.59
C PHE A 121 9.89 -9.06 21.74
N LEU A 122 8.76 -9.42 22.37
CA LEU A 122 8.76 -10.43 23.45
C LEU A 122 9.28 -11.78 22.97
N LYS A 123 8.85 -12.23 21.79
CA LYS A 123 9.25 -13.52 21.24
C LYS A 123 10.74 -13.57 20.93
N THR A 124 11.30 -12.51 20.36
CA THR A 124 12.73 -12.39 20.10
C THR A 124 13.55 -12.42 21.38
N LEU A 125 13.12 -11.69 22.42
CA LEU A 125 13.79 -11.71 23.73
C LEU A 125 13.76 -13.09 24.36
N GLU A 126 12.63 -13.80 24.30
CA GLU A 126 12.47 -15.16 24.84
C GLU A 126 13.31 -16.21 24.10
N GLU A 127 13.36 -16.12 22.77
CA GLU A 127 14.04 -17.12 21.96
C GLU A 127 15.54 -16.88 21.84
N GLN A 128 15.98 -15.62 21.79
CA GLN A 128 17.37 -15.26 21.50
C GLN A 128 18.13 -14.68 22.71
N GLY A 129 17.43 -14.41 23.81
CA GLY A 129 18.03 -13.95 25.06
C GLY A 129 18.63 -15.07 25.91
N THR A 130 19.64 -14.72 26.69
CA THR A 130 20.16 -15.54 27.79
C THR A 130 19.34 -15.31 29.07
N PRO A 131 19.44 -16.15 30.11
CA PRO A 131 18.73 -15.94 31.38
C PRO A 131 19.00 -14.57 32.02
N ALA A 132 20.23 -14.05 31.91
CA ALA A 132 20.56 -12.71 32.41
C ALA A 132 19.84 -11.61 31.61
N GLN A 133 19.78 -11.75 30.27
CA GLN A 133 19.05 -10.83 29.40
C GLN A 133 17.53 -10.93 29.59
N HIS A 134 17.01 -12.11 29.91
CA HIS A 134 15.60 -12.27 30.25
C HIS A 134 15.22 -11.44 31.48
N LYS A 135 16.04 -11.52 32.53
CA LYS A 135 15.84 -10.72 33.75
C LYS A 135 15.92 -9.22 33.47
N LEU A 136 16.86 -8.80 32.62
CA LEU A 136 17.08 -7.39 32.32
C LEU A 136 16.01 -6.78 31.39
N PHE A 137 15.55 -7.53 30.39
CA PHE A 137 14.70 -7.02 29.32
C PHE A 137 13.33 -7.72 29.26
N LEU A 138 13.29 -9.06 29.22
CA LEU A 138 12.06 -9.82 28.97
C LEU A 138 11.04 -9.68 30.10
N GLU A 139 11.44 -9.80 31.35
CA GLU A 139 10.54 -9.70 32.50
C GLU A 139 9.86 -8.33 32.55
N ARG A 140 10.66 -7.26 32.40
CA ARG A 140 10.17 -5.87 32.35
C ARG A 140 9.28 -5.63 31.13
N ALA A 141 9.64 -6.19 29.97
CA ALA A 141 8.84 -6.12 28.77
C ALA A 141 7.47 -6.83 28.94
N ARG A 142 7.43 -8.04 29.53
CA ARG A 142 6.18 -8.76 29.84
C ARG A 142 5.27 -7.96 30.79
N ASN A 143 5.87 -7.18 31.67
CA ASN A 143 5.15 -6.28 32.57
C ASN A 143 4.71 -4.96 31.91
N TYR A 144 5.07 -4.71 30.64
CA TYR A 144 4.88 -3.44 29.93
C TYR A 144 5.62 -2.26 30.59
N GLU A 145 6.66 -2.55 31.39
CA GLU A 145 7.60 -1.53 31.89
C GLU A 145 8.56 -1.09 30.78
N ILE A 146 8.81 -1.96 29.80
CA ILE A 146 9.50 -1.67 28.55
C ILE A 146 8.51 -1.93 27.41
N ILE A 147 8.36 -0.94 26.51
CA ILE A 147 7.59 -1.12 25.28
C ILE A 147 8.58 -1.20 24.13
N GLY A 148 8.50 -2.28 23.37
CA GLY A 148 9.53 -2.64 22.41
C GLY A 148 9.01 -2.84 21.00
N CYS A 149 9.91 -2.72 20.02
CA CYS A 149 9.65 -3.04 18.61
C CYS A 149 10.81 -3.87 18.01
N TYR A 150 10.61 -4.41 16.80
CA TYR A 150 11.62 -5.20 16.08
C TYR A 150 12.15 -4.42 14.86
N ALA A 151 13.32 -3.79 15.02
CA ALA A 151 13.94 -2.88 14.07
C ALA A 151 14.97 -3.58 13.16
N GLN A 152 14.48 -4.33 12.17
CA GLN A 152 15.31 -5.02 11.18
C GLN A 152 15.41 -4.26 9.86
N THR A 153 14.27 -4.11 9.18
CA THR A 153 14.17 -3.51 7.84
C THR A 153 14.72 -2.09 7.82
N GLU A 154 15.43 -1.79 6.74
CA GLU A 154 16.00 -0.49 6.43
C GLU A 154 15.37 0.10 5.17
N LEU A 155 15.56 1.39 4.97
CA LEU A 155 15.12 2.10 3.77
C LEU A 155 15.69 1.47 2.49
N GLY A 156 16.96 1.03 2.52
CA GLY A 156 17.62 0.33 1.41
C GLY A 156 17.42 -1.18 1.37
N HIS A 157 17.07 -1.82 2.50
CA HIS A 157 17.13 -3.27 2.65
C HIS A 157 15.94 -3.86 3.42
N GLY A 158 15.10 -4.63 2.71
CA GLY A 158 14.03 -5.47 3.28
C GLY A 158 14.35 -6.97 3.16
N SER A 159 14.02 -7.55 2.00
CA SER A 159 14.19 -9.00 1.74
C SER A 159 15.65 -9.46 1.87
N ASN A 160 16.62 -8.63 1.48
CA ASN A 160 18.05 -8.93 1.62
C ASN A 160 18.59 -8.46 2.99
N VAL A 161 18.21 -9.17 4.06
CA VAL A 161 18.66 -8.88 5.44
C VAL A 161 20.19 -8.92 5.58
N ARG A 162 20.87 -9.72 4.75
CA ARG A 162 22.35 -9.76 4.77
C ARG A 162 22.99 -8.46 4.31
N GLY A 163 22.26 -7.66 3.54
CA GLY A 163 22.70 -6.37 3.01
C GLY A 163 22.47 -5.20 3.96
N LEU A 164 21.89 -5.40 5.15
CA LEU A 164 21.67 -4.31 6.11
C LEU A 164 22.95 -3.49 6.33
N GLU A 165 22.79 -2.19 6.41
CA GLU A 165 23.85 -1.18 6.45
C GLU A 165 24.08 -0.66 7.88
N THR A 166 23.09 -0.73 8.77
CA THR A 166 23.29 -0.36 10.20
C THR A 166 24.41 -1.22 10.78
N THR A 167 25.38 -0.60 11.45
CA THR A 167 26.53 -1.27 12.03
C THR A 167 26.45 -1.34 13.55
N ALA A 168 27.01 -2.40 14.13
CA ALA A 168 27.27 -2.57 15.55
C ALA A 168 28.75 -2.93 15.75
N THR A 169 29.58 -1.93 16.04
CA THR A 169 31.04 -2.09 16.14
C THR A 169 31.45 -2.35 17.58
N TRP A 170 32.14 -3.47 17.84
CA TRP A 170 32.64 -3.82 19.17
C TRP A 170 33.82 -2.95 19.58
N ASN A 171 33.77 -2.42 20.80
CA ASN A 171 34.89 -1.77 21.47
C ASN A 171 35.38 -2.63 22.63
N HIS A 172 36.64 -3.05 22.55
CA HIS A 172 37.26 -3.90 23.56
C HIS A 172 37.60 -3.17 24.86
N GLU A 173 37.90 -1.87 24.79
CA GLU A 173 38.37 -1.10 25.96
C GLU A 173 37.27 -0.88 27.00
N ASP A 174 36.08 -0.49 26.55
CA ASP A 174 34.94 -0.17 27.40
C ASP A 174 33.83 -1.24 27.39
N LYS A 175 34.06 -2.35 26.67
CA LYS A 175 33.14 -3.50 26.55
C LYS A 175 31.75 -3.08 26.05
N THR A 176 31.71 -2.18 25.06
CA THR A 176 30.48 -1.67 24.45
C THR A 176 30.38 -1.97 22.95
N PHE A 177 29.18 -1.84 22.39
CA PHE A 177 28.94 -1.75 20.96
C PHE A 177 28.56 -0.31 20.59
N THR A 178 29.09 0.17 19.47
CA THR A 178 28.66 1.43 18.85
C THR A 178 27.70 1.13 17.72
N ILE A 179 26.43 1.54 17.88
CA ILE A 179 25.37 1.43 16.88
C ILE A 179 25.36 2.68 16.01
N HIS A 180 25.42 2.50 14.69
CA HIS A 180 25.47 3.63 13.77
C HIS A 180 24.77 3.32 12.44
N SER A 181 24.05 4.31 11.91
CA SER A 181 23.50 4.32 10.56
C SER A 181 24.48 5.10 9.65
N PRO A 182 25.33 4.41 8.85
CA PRO A 182 26.36 5.09 8.06
C PRO A 182 25.81 5.93 6.91
N HIS A 183 24.60 5.60 6.43
CA HIS A 183 23.96 6.18 5.27
C HIS A 183 22.47 6.42 5.56
N LEU A 184 21.82 7.28 4.77
CA LEU A 184 20.37 7.48 4.87
C LEU A 184 19.60 6.18 4.58
N THR A 185 20.09 5.38 3.64
CA THR A 185 19.56 4.06 3.28
C THR A 185 19.60 3.05 4.44
N ALA A 186 20.51 3.26 5.41
CA ALA A 186 20.59 2.49 6.64
C ALA A 186 19.53 2.88 7.69
N SER A 187 18.71 3.91 7.45
CA SER A 187 17.59 4.22 8.33
C SER A 187 16.72 2.99 8.48
N LYS A 188 16.48 2.55 9.71
CA LYS A 188 15.41 1.59 9.97
C LYS A 188 14.10 2.16 9.45
N TRP A 189 13.27 1.32 8.85
CA TRP A 189 12.05 1.76 8.17
C TRP A 189 10.98 0.66 8.22
N TRP A 190 9.70 1.07 8.22
CA TRP A 190 8.51 0.20 8.39
C TRP A 190 8.30 -0.39 9.79
N ILE A 191 9.08 0.00 10.80
CA ILE A 191 9.06 -0.67 12.10
C ILE A 191 7.78 -0.30 12.86
N GLY A 192 6.80 -1.20 12.93
CA GLY A 192 5.58 -0.94 13.72
C GLY A 192 5.90 -0.79 15.21
N SER A 193 5.06 -0.05 15.92
CA SER A 193 5.26 0.39 17.31
C SER A 193 6.41 1.39 17.52
N LEU A 194 7.29 1.64 16.53
CA LEU A 194 8.47 2.50 16.72
C LEU A 194 8.15 3.99 16.70
N GLY A 195 7.23 4.39 15.80
CA GLY A 195 7.05 5.79 15.43
C GLY A 195 6.74 6.67 16.64
N LYS A 196 5.96 6.15 17.60
CA LYS A 196 5.54 6.84 18.81
C LYS A 196 5.48 5.95 20.06
N ALA A 197 5.19 4.65 19.98
CA ALA A 197 4.87 3.84 21.16
C ALA A 197 6.10 3.27 21.89
N ALA A 198 7.08 2.73 21.16
CA ALA A 198 8.20 1.99 21.73
C ALA A 198 9.26 2.92 22.35
N ASN A 199 9.79 2.50 23.50
CA ASN A 199 10.94 3.11 24.17
C ASN A 199 12.21 2.27 24.04
N HIS A 200 12.11 1.01 23.59
CA HIS A 200 13.23 0.14 23.24
C HIS A 200 13.02 -0.51 21.87
N ALA A 201 14.08 -0.97 21.24
CA ALA A 201 14.02 -1.75 20.01
C ALA A 201 15.00 -2.91 20.05
N VAL A 202 14.63 -4.07 19.48
CA VAL A 202 15.63 -5.03 19.01
C VAL A 202 16.09 -4.56 17.63
N VAL A 203 17.28 -3.99 17.56
CA VAL A 203 17.91 -3.49 16.34
C VAL A 203 18.75 -4.60 15.72
N VAL A 204 18.49 -4.95 14.47
CA VAL A 204 19.32 -5.90 13.73
C VAL A 204 20.38 -5.12 12.96
N ALA A 205 21.66 -5.36 13.24
CA ALA A 205 22.79 -4.60 12.68
C ALA A 205 23.97 -5.49 12.33
N GLN A 206 24.82 -5.08 11.38
CA GLN A 206 26.07 -5.75 11.02
C GLN A 206 27.03 -5.72 12.21
N LEU A 207 27.31 -6.88 12.79
CA LEU A 207 28.33 -7.01 13.83
C LEU A 207 29.72 -6.82 13.22
N ILE A 208 30.50 -5.88 13.73
CA ILE A 208 31.87 -5.60 13.29
C ILE A 208 32.85 -5.81 14.44
N LEU A 209 33.82 -6.71 14.25
CA LEU A 209 34.91 -6.97 15.20
C LEU A 209 36.24 -6.71 14.50
N ASN A 210 37.09 -5.83 15.05
CA ASN A 210 38.40 -5.50 14.48
C ASN A 210 38.34 -5.18 12.97
N GLY A 211 37.34 -4.39 12.55
CA GLY A 211 37.11 -4.01 11.14
C GLY A 211 36.51 -5.10 10.25
N LYS A 212 36.25 -6.31 10.78
CA LYS A 212 35.68 -7.43 10.01
C LYS A 212 34.18 -7.59 10.29
N PRO A 213 33.32 -7.67 9.25
CA PRO A 213 31.91 -7.94 9.42
C PRO A 213 31.62 -9.43 9.69
N TYR A 214 30.69 -9.69 10.61
CA TYR A 214 30.21 -11.03 11.01
C TYR A 214 28.73 -11.25 10.67
N GLY A 215 28.09 -10.29 10.01
CA GLY A 215 26.70 -10.38 9.58
C GLY A 215 25.71 -9.76 10.57
N PRO A 216 24.41 -9.73 10.21
CA PRO A 216 23.35 -9.14 11.01
C PRO A 216 23.14 -9.88 12.33
N HIS A 217 23.12 -9.14 13.45
CA HIS A 217 22.86 -9.63 14.80
C HIS A 217 21.86 -8.72 15.54
N PRO A 218 21.10 -9.25 16.52
CA PRO A 218 20.11 -8.48 17.26
C PRO A 218 20.69 -7.82 18.52
N PHE A 219 20.39 -6.54 18.70
CA PHE A 219 20.81 -5.74 19.84
C PHE A 219 19.62 -5.01 20.46
N VAL A 220 19.43 -5.11 21.78
CA VAL A 220 18.42 -4.34 22.50
C VAL A 220 18.94 -2.92 22.69
N VAL A 221 18.31 -1.92 22.07
CA VAL A 221 18.72 -0.51 22.12
C VAL A 221 17.61 0.32 22.75
N PRO A 222 17.87 1.06 23.84
CA PRO A 222 16.96 2.09 24.34
C PRO A 222 16.83 3.21 23.30
N ILE A 223 15.61 3.62 23.00
CA ILE A 223 15.28 4.60 21.95
C ILE A 223 14.79 5.92 22.54
N ARG A 224 14.04 5.85 23.65
CA ARG A 224 13.43 7.00 24.30
C ARG A 224 13.71 6.99 25.79
N ASP A 225 13.76 8.17 26.39
CA ASP A 225 13.82 8.30 27.84
C ASP A 225 12.56 7.72 28.49
N MET A 226 12.74 6.98 29.58
CA MET A 226 11.65 6.23 30.20
C MET A 226 10.62 7.09 30.93
N LYS A 227 10.93 8.38 31.19
CA LYS A 227 10.04 9.30 31.91
C LYS A 227 9.35 10.30 30.98
N THR A 228 10.13 10.94 30.13
CA THR A 228 9.66 11.99 29.20
C THR A 228 9.20 11.42 27.87
N HIS A 229 9.68 10.22 27.51
CA HIS A 229 9.45 9.56 26.22
C HIS A 229 10.02 10.34 25.01
N GLU A 230 10.87 11.33 25.27
CA GLU A 230 11.65 12.00 24.23
C GLU A 230 12.74 11.07 23.69
N PRO A 231 13.11 11.16 22.39
CA PRO A 231 14.24 10.41 21.85
C PRO A 231 15.51 10.65 22.66
N LEU A 232 16.29 9.59 22.91
CA LEU A 232 17.59 9.73 23.55
C LEU A 232 18.58 10.48 22.65
N PRO A 233 19.67 11.05 23.19
CA PRO A 233 20.71 11.68 22.39
C PRO A 233 21.20 10.76 21.27
N ASP A 234 21.52 11.37 20.12
CA ASP A 234 22.01 10.68 18.92
C ASP A 234 21.06 9.65 18.29
N ILE A 235 19.79 9.69 18.68
CA ILE A 235 18.71 8.89 18.11
C ILE A 235 17.71 9.81 17.40
N HIS A 236 17.50 9.58 16.11
CA HIS A 236 16.45 10.26 15.34
C HIS A 236 15.35 9.27 14.96
N VAL A 237 14.14 9.48 15.47
CA VAL A 237 13.00 8.54 15.36
C VAL A 237 11.69 9.28 15.10
N GLY A 238 10.84 8.71 14.26
CA GLY A 238 9.53 9.27 13.94
C GLY A 238 8.61 8.29 13.21
N ASP A 239 7.39 8.72 12.94
CA ASP A 239 6.39 7.96 12.17
C ASP A 239 6.59 8.18 10.67
N ILE A 240 6.42 7.13 9.85
CA ILE A 240 6.67 7.19 8.40
C ILE A 240 5.49 7.77 7.59
N GLY A 241 4.35 8.02 8.23
CA GLY A 241 3.18 8.62 7.57
C GLY A 241 2.09 7.63 7.14
N PRO A 242 1.16 8.09 6.28
CA PRO A 242 -0.02 7.33 5.86
C PRO A 242 0.35 6.10 5.03
N LYS A 243 -0.48 5.06 5.14
CA LYS A 243 -0.30 3.76 4.48
C LYS A 243 -1.59 3.35 3.76
N PHE A 244 -1.50 2.36 2.86
CA PHE A 244 -2.67 1.81 2.17
C PHE A 244 -3.71 1.26 3.16
N GLY A 245 -3.25 0.46 4.11
CA GLY A 245 -3.99 0.04 5.30
C GLY A 245 -3.07 0.07 6.52
N TYR A 246 -3.49 -0.54 7.62
CA TYR A 246 -2.72 -0.64 8.86
C TYR A 246 -2.48 0.73 9.53
N ASN A 247 -3.40 1.68 9.30
CA ASN A 247 -3.25 3.09 9.72
C ASN A 247 -3.38 3.32 11.24
N THR A 248 -3.71 2.29 12.01
CA THR A 248 -3.74 2.30 13.47
C THR A 248 -2.41 1.91 14.13
N MET A 249 -1.44 1.49 13.31
CA MET A 249 -0.07 1.23 13.72
C MET A 249 0.83 2.42 13.38
N ASP A 250 1.67 2.81 14.32
CA ASP A 250 2.69 3.85 14.21
C ASP A 250 4.02 3.28 13.65
N ASN A 251 3.99 2.79 12.41
CA ASN A 251 5.21 2.37 11.72
C ASN A 251 6.21 3.53 11.66
N GLY A 252 7.44 3.29 12.11
CA GLY A 252 8.44 4.32 12.28
C GLY A 252 9.70 4.13 11.46
N PHE A 253 10.48 5.21 11.41
CA PHE A 253 11.87 5.23 10.96
C PHE A 253 12.80 5.46 12.16
N LEU A 254 14.07 5.04 12.05
CA LEU A 254 15.08 5.23 13.09
C LEU A 254 16.50 5.28 12.53
N LEU A 255 17.24 6.31 12.95
CA LEU A 255 18.66 6.55 12.63
C LEU A 255 19.48 6.67 13.91
N PHE A 256 20.72 6.19 13.86
CA PHE A 256 21.66 6.23 14.98
C PHE A 256 22.93 6.98 14.62
N ASN A 257 23.37 7.89 15.49
CA ASN A 257 24.65 8.59 15.38
C ASN A 257 25.64 8.11 16.47
N ASN A 258 26.34 7.00 16.23
CA ASN A 258 27.37 6.48 17.15
C ASN A 258 26.85 6.20 18.58
N VAL A 259 25.66 5.61 18.70
CA VAL A 259 25.02 5.29 19.99
C VAL A 259 25.73 4.12 20.67
N LYS A 260 26.24 4.34 21.88
CA LYS A 260 26.92 3.29 22.66
C LYS A 260 25.93 2.47 23.48
N ILE A 261 26.05 1.14 23.40
CA ILE A 261 25.29 0.19 24.23
C ILE A 261 26.22 -0.84 24.90
N PRO A 262 25.94 -1.32 26.12
CA PRO A 262 26.76 -2.33 26.78
C PRO A 262 26.77 -3.68 26.06
N HIS A 263 27.80 -4.51 26.32
CA HIS A 263 27.90 -5.87 25.80
C HIS A 263 26.62 -6.72 25.99
N VAL A 264 25.98 -6.63 27.16
CA VAL A 264 24.77 -7.41 27.51
C VAL A 264 23.58 -7.12 26.58
N ASN A 265 23.62 -6.03 25.81
CA ASN A 265 22.54 -5.66 24.90
C ASN A 265 22.53 -6.52 23.62
N MET A 266 23.62 -7.18 23.24
CA MET A 266 23.64 -8.14 22.13
C MET A 266 22.95 -9.45 22.55
N LEU A 267 21.81 -9.80 21.94
CA LEU A 267 21.13 -11.06 22.24
C LEU A 267 22.02 -12.23 21.81
N ASN A 268 22.51 -12.99 22.80
CA ASN A 268 23.66 -13.86 22.60
C ASN A 268 23.44 -15.33 23.00
N ARG A 269 22.19 -15.82 22.95
CA ARG A 269 21.89 -17.23 23.26
C ARG A 269 22.52 -18.21 22.26
N PHE A 270 22.62 -17.83 20.98
CA PHE A 270 23.14 -18.69 19.92
C PHE A 270 24.54 -18.27 19.46
N SER A 271 24.75 -16.99 19.20
CA SER A 271 26.05 -16.42 18.82
C SER A 271 26.37 -15.21 19.68
N GLY A 272 27.63 -14.84 19.82
CA GLY A 272 28.02 -13.78 20.75
C GLY A 272 29.42 -13.24 20.51
N VAL A 273 29.84 -12.35 21.39
CA VAL A 273 31.22 -11.88 21.49
C VAL A 273 31.70 -12.20 22.89
N ASP A 274 32.86 -12.80 23.03
CA ASP A 274 33.50 -12.98 24.32
C ASP A 274 33.99 -11.61 24.84
N PRO A 275 33.52 -11.12 26.00
CA PRO A 275 33.83 -9.77 26.46
C PRO A 275 35.30 -9.59 26.90
N GLU A 276 36.01 -10.66 27.23
CA GLU A 276 37.41 -10.61 27.69
C GLU A 276 38.42 -10.80 26.55
N THR A 277 38.06 -11.57 25.52
CA THR A 277 38.97 -11.85 24.38
C THR A 277 38.56 -11.13 23.10
N GLY A 278 37.34 -10.58 23.03
CA GLY A 278 36.78 -9.96 21.82
C GLY A 278 36.50 -10.95 20.69
N LYS A 279 36.57 -12.27 20.95
CA LYS A 279 36.39 -13.31 19.93
C LYS A 279 34.91 -13.59 19.68
N TYR A 280 34.57 -13.85 18.43
CA TYR A 280 33.22 -14.25 18.03
C TYR A 280 32.89 -15.68 18.48
N ILE A 281 31.78 -15.84 19.18
CA ILE A 281 31.19 -17.11 19.60
C ILE A 281 30.14 -17.51 18.57
N ARG A 282 30.28 -18.72 18.01
CA ARG A 282 29.45 -19.21 16.90
C ARG A 282 28.24 -20.01 17.39
N PRO A 283 27.14 -20.04 16.62
CA PRO A 283 26.01 -20.91 16.90
C PRO A 283 26.38 -22.38 16.69
N SER A 284 25.84 -23.25 17.55
CA SER A 284 25.97 -24.70 17.42
C SER A 284 25.26 -25.25 16.18
N ASN A 285 24.13 -24.66 15.80
CA ASN A 285 23.43 -24.92 14.54
C ASN A 285 22.97 -23.59 13.92
N PRO A 286 23.38 -23.27 12.67
CA PRO A 286 22.88 -22.13 11.90
C PRO A 286 21.37 -21.94 11.85
N ALA A 287 20.65 -23.06 11.81
CA ALA A 287 19.22 -23.06 11.64
C ALA A 287 18.48 -22.40 12.83
N LEU A 288 19.12 -22.37 14.02
CA LEU A 288 18.56 -21.79 15.25
C LEU A 288 18.25 -20.29 15.15
N ILE A 289 18.94 -19.57 14.26
CA ILE A 289 18.74 -18.14 14.04
C ILE A 289 17.39 -17.87 13.36
N TYR A 290 16.82 -18.85 12.63
CA TYR A 290 15.55 -18.71 11.91
C TYR A 290 14.30 -19.05 12.73
N GLY A 291 14.45 -19.42 14.01
CA GLY A 291 13.35 -19.90 14.86
C GLY A 291 12.16 -18.93 14.90
N THR A 292 12.42 -17.65 15.20
CA THR A 292 11.40 -16.61 15.33
C THR A 292 10.68 -16.36 14.00
N LEU A 293 11.41 -16.21 12.89
CA LEU A 293 10.81 -15.99 11.56
C LEU A 293 9.95 -17.18 11.13
N THR A 294 10.39 -18.40 11.44
CA THR A 294 9.65 -19.62 11.11
C THR A 294 8.34 -19.71 11.91
N PHE A 295 8.36 -19.34 13.19
CA PHE A 295 7.16 -19.26 14.03
C PHE A 295 6.13 -18.26 13.47
N ILE A 296 6.59 -17.06 13.11
CA ILE A 296 5.71 -16.01 12.58
C ILE A 296 5.11 -16.44 11.24
N ARG A 297 5.89 -17.05 10.34
CA ARG A 297 5.36 -17.60 9.08
C ARG A 297 4.31 -18.68 9.30
N SER A 298 4.55 -19.61 10.22
CA SER A 298 3.55 -20.63 10.59
C SER A 298 2.24 -19.98 11.07
N SER A 299 2.34 -18.90 11.85
CA SER A 299 1.18 -18.13 12.32
C SER A 299 0.44 -17.44 11.17
N ILE A 300 1.16 -16.83 10.21
CA ILE A 300 0.56 -16.22 9.01
C ILE A 300 -0.19 -17.25 8.17
N VAL A 301 0.38 -18.44 7.97
CA VAL A 301 -0.28 -19.53 7.22
C VAL A 301 -1.58 -19.95 7.90
N PHE A 302 -1.55 -20.15 9.22
CA PHE A 302 -2.74 -20.49 9.99
C PHE A 302 -3.82 -19.39 9.93
N GLN A 303 -3.42 -18.13 10.07
CA GLN A 303 -4.35 -17.00 10.02
C GLN A 303 -4.94 -16.77 8.63
N SER A 304 -4.21 -17.08 7.55
CA SER A 304 -4.67 -16.86 6.16
C SER A 304 -6.03 -17.51 5.87
N GLY A 305 -6.27 -18.72 6.39
CA GLY A 305 -7.55 -19.42 6.24
C GLY A 305 -8.71 -18.67 6.90
N SER A 306 -8.53 -18.24 8.16
CA SER A 306 -9.54 -17.45 8.89
C SER A 306 -9.76 -16.06 8.28
N VAL A 307 -8.69 -15.40 7.83
CA VAL A 307 -8.76 -14.10 7.13
C VAL A 307 -9.61 -14.21 5.86
N LEU A 308 -9.35 -15.22 5.03
CA LEU A 308 -10.12 -15.47 3.82
C LEU A 308 -11.57 -15.82 4.17
N ALA A 309 -11.78 -16.67 5.17
CA ALA A 309 -13.10 -17.07 5.63
C ALA A 309 -13.96 -15.87 5.98
N ARG A 310 -13.43 -14.83 6.65
CA ARG A 310 -14.19 -13.61 6.95
C ARG A 310 -14.77 -12.94 5.70
N GLY A 311 -13.96 -12.76 4.66
CA GLY A 311 -14.43 -12.17 3.41
C GLY A 311 -15.42 -13.06 2.67
N VAL A 312 -15.17 -14.38 2.69
CA VAL A 312 -16.08 -15.37 2.10
C VAL A 312 -17.41 -15.42 2.85
N THR A 313 -17.43 -15.30 4.18
CA THR A 313 -18.65 -15.21 4.99
C THR A 313 -19.47 -14.00 4.59
N ILE A 314 -18.85 -12.81 4.51
CA ILE A 314 -19.53 -11.59 4.10
C ILE A 314 -20.11 -11.74 2.69
N ALA A 315 -19.29 -12.18 1.73
CA ALA A 315 -19.72 -12.32 0.34
C ALA A 315 -20.80 -13.40 0.16
N THR A 316 -20.70 -14.53 0.84
CA THR A 316 -21.66 -15.64 0.74
C THR A 316 -23.02 -15.24 1.30
N ARG A 317 -23.06 -14.67 2.52
CA ARG A 317 -24.31 -14.17 3.12
C ARG A 317 -24.93 -13.08 2.24
N TYR A 318 -24.13 -12.12 1.77
CA TYR A 318 -24.63 -11.07 0.89
C TYR A 318 -25.16 -11.61 -0.44
N CYS A 319 -24.44 -12.52 -1.09
CA CYS A 319 -24.87 -13.10 -2.37
C CYS A 319 -26.11 -14.00 -2.22
N ALA A 320 -26.34 -14.58 -1.05
CA ALA A 320 -27.58 -15.28 -0.73
C ALA A 320 -28.76 -14.30 -0.50
N VAL A 321 -28.51 -13.09 0.02
CA VAL A 321 -29.58 -12.08 0.21
C VAL A 321 -29.84 -11.27 -1.06
N ARG A 322 -28.80 -10.94 -1.81
CA ARG A 322 -28.87 -10.05 -2.97
C ARG A 322 -29.55 -10.78 -4.12
N ARG A 323 -30.57 -10.15 -4.68
CA ARG A 323 -31.26 -10.58 -5.88
C ARG A 323 -31.01 -9.56 -7.00
N GLN A 324 -30.78 -10.04 -8.21
CA GLN A 324 -30.58 -9.22 -9.40
C GLN A 324 -30.76 -10.06 -10.65
N PHE A 325 -31.57 -9.58 -11.60
CA PHE A 325 -31.98 -10.30 -12.80
C PHE A 325 -32.77 -11.58 -12.48
N GLN A 326 -33.39 -12.15 -13.51
CA GLN A 326 -34.04 -13.45 -13.44
C GLN A 326 -33.23 -14.44 -14.28
N ASP A 327 -33.32 -15.73 -13.97
CA ASP A 327 -32.82 -16.74 -14.91
C ASP A 327 -33.57 -16.59 -16.23
N ARG A 328 -32.86 -16.65 -17.35
CA ARG A 328 -33.47 -16.50 -18.67
C ARG A 328 -34.49 -17.60 -18.94
N ASP A 329 -34.26 -18.76 -18.36
CA ASP A 329 -35.08 -19.95 -18.55
C ASP A 329 -35.98 -20.21 -17.32
N ALA A 330 -36.14 -19.21 -16.43
CA ALA A 330 -37.09 -19.28 -15.31
C ALA A 330 -38.53 -19.47 -15.81
N ASP A 331 -39.32 -20.21 -15.06
CA ASP A 331 -40.75 -20.39 -15.37
C ASP A 331 -41.46 -19.02 -15.36
N ALA A 332 -42.38 -18.80 -16.30
CA ALA A 332 -43.14 -17.56 -16.39
C ALA A 332 -43.97 -17.25 -15.12
N SER A 333 -44.22 -18.26 -14.28
CA SER A 333 -44.87 -18.13 -12.97
C SER A 333 -43.94 -17.66 -11.84
N GLU A 334 -42.61 -17.75 -12.02
CA GLU A 334 -41.66 -17.19 -11.05
C GLU A 334 -41.66 -15.66 -11.16
N THR A 335 -42.21 -15.01 -10.14
CA THR A 335 -42.29 -13.55 -10.06
C THR A 335 -41.23 -13.03 -9.09
N GLY A 336 -40.06 -12.65 -9.63
CA GLY A 336 -38.99 -12.04 -8.84
C GLY A 336 -37.60 -12.27 -9.40
N GLU A 337 -36.64 -11.51 -8.87
CA GLU A 337 -35.23 -11.68 -9.21
C GLU A 337 -34.62 -12.88 -8.48
N ASN A 338 -33.65 -13.54 -9.12
CA ASN A 338 -32.92 -14.67 -8.58
C ASN A 338 -31.82 -14.22 -7.59
N GLN A 339 -31.57 -15.01 -6.55
CA GLN A 339 -30.45 -14.77 -5.63
C GLN A 339 -29.14 -14.89 -6.42
N VAL A 340 -28.24 -13.91 -6.27
CA VAL A 340 -27.04 -13.88 -7.13
C VAL A 340 -26.10 -15.06 -6.88
N LEU A 341 -26.16 -15.69 -5.70
CA LEU A 341 -25.42 -16.93 -5.40
C LEU A 341 -25.89 -18.14 -6.23
N ASN A 342 -27.07 -18.09 -6.85
CA ASN A 342 -27.56 -19.17 -7.72
C ASN A 342 -26.94 -19.13 -9.12
N TYR A 343 -26.35 -18.00 -9.53
CA TYR A 343 -25.63 -17.96 -10.80
C TYR A 343 -24.31 -18.73 -10.70
N THR A 344 -24.11 -19.70 -11.58
CA THR A 344 -22.91 -20.55 -11.62
C THR A 344 -21.61 -19.74 -11.71
N MET A 345 -21.63 -18.57 -12.37
CA MET A 345 -20.46 -17.67 -12.42
C MET A 345 -20.11 -17.06 -11.05
N VAL A 346 -21.10 -16.80 -10.19
CA VAL A 346 -20.88 -16.34 -8.82
C VAL A 346 -20.38 -17.51 -7.96
N GLN A 347 -20.95 -18.70 -8.13
CA GLN A 347 -20.49 -19.92 -7.45
C GLN A 347 -19.03 -20.24 -7.82
N HIS A 348 -18.69 -20.25 -9.11
CA HIS A 348 -17.36 -20.56 -9.61
C HIS A 348 -16.27 -19.63 -9.06
N ARG A 349 -16.60 -18.39 -8.69
CA ARG A 349 -15.61 -17.47 -8.07
C ARG A 349 -15.63 -17.47 -6.53
N LEU A 350 -16.73 -17.86 -5.88
CA LEU A 350 -16.85 -17.82 -4.42
C LEU A 350 -16.64 -19.19 -3.76
N LEU A 351 -17.22 -20.26 -4.29
CA LEU A 351 -17.15 -21.59 -3.67
C LEU A 351 -15.72 -22.17 -3.67
N PRO A 352 -14.86 -21.94 -4.68
CA PRO A 352 -13.44 -22.30 -4.57
C PRO A 352 -12.70 -21.54 -3.47
N LEU A 353 -13.10 -20.30 -3.15
CA LEU A 353 -12.53 -19.54 -2.03
C LEU A 353 -13.05 -20.06 -0.68
N LEU A 354 -14.31 -20.49 -0.63
CA LEU A 354 -14.85 -21.23 0.53
C LEU A 354 -14.03 -22.49 0.77
N ALA A 355 -13.82 -23.32 -0.26
CA ALA A 355 -12.98 -24.50 -0.18
C ALA A 355 -11.53 -24.15 0.25
N SER A 356 -10.97 -23.07 -0.30
CA SER A 356 -9.63 -22.59 0.06
C SER A 356 -9.52 -22.19 1.54
N SER A 357 -10.58 -21.60 2.13
CA SER A 357 -10.55 -21.24 3.56
C SER A 357 -10.37 -22.44 4.48
N TYR A 358 -11.06 -23.56 4.19
CA TYR A 358 -10.90 -24.83 4.91
C TYR A 358 -9.56 -25.51 4.62
N ALA A 359 -9.13 -25.52 3.35
CA ALA A 359 -7.85 -26.10 2.94
C ALA A 359 -6.66 -25.43 3.67
N LEU A 360 -6.69 -24.10 3.76
CA LEU A 360 -5.69 -23.31 4.48
C LEU A 360 -5.77 -23.51 6.00
N PHE A 361 -6.96 -23.71 6.56
CA PHE A 361 -7.12 -24.03 7.98
C PHE A 361 -6.44 -25.34 8.37
N PHE A 362 -6.71 -26.44 7.63
CA PHE A 362 -6.07 -27.73 7.88
C PHE A 362 -4.55 -27.66 7.68
N THR A 363 -4.11 -26.96 6.63
CA THR A 363 -2.69 -26.73 6.37
C THR A 363 -2.02 -25.94 7.48
N GLY A 364 -2.68 -24.91 8.02
CA GLY A 364 -2.19 -24.14 9.15
C GLY A 364 -2.02 -24.99 10.41
N ARG A 365 -3.00 -25.86 10.73
CA ARG A 365 -2.89 -26.81 11.86
C ARG A 365 -1.72 -27.76 11.68
N ALA A 366 -1.56 -28.32 10.48
CA ALA A 366 -0.42 -29.18 10.15
C ALA A 366 0.92 -28.44 10.34
N MET A 367 1.00 -27.18 9.92
CA MET A 367 2.19 -26.35 10.04
C MET A 367 2.55 -26.03 11.50
N ILE A 368 1.57 -25.68 12.33
CA ILE A 368 1.78 -25.43 13.77
C ILE A 368 2.22 -26.72 14.47
N ASN A 369 1.62 -27.86 14.14
CA ASN A 369 2.03 -29.16 14.67
C ASN A 369 3.47 -29.49 14.30
N LEU A 370 3.87 -29.23 13.04
CA LEU A 370 5.25 -29.42 12.57
C LEU A 370 6.23 -28.51 13.32
N TYR A 371 5.87 -27.23 13.51
CA TYR A 371 6.68 -26.29 14.29
C TYR A 371 6.86 -26.75 15.74
N ASN A 372 5.77 -27.14 16.41
CA ASN A 372 5.79 -27.61 17.80
C ASN A 372 6.60 -28.91 17.96
N ALA A 373 6.47 -29.84 17.02
CA ALA A 373 7.27 -31.06 16.99
C ALA A 373 8.77 -30.75 16.83
N ASN A 374 9.12 -29.78 15.97
CA ASN A 374 10.50 -29.33 15.82
C ASN A 374 11.04 -28.68 17.11
N GLN A 375 10.27 -27.81 17.76
CA GLN A 375 10.66 -27.18 19.03
C GLN A 375 10.93 -28.21 20.14
N LYS A 376 10.06 -29.21 20.30
CA LYS A 376 10.25 -30.30 21.27
C LYS A 376 11.55 -31.06 21.04
N ARG A 377 11.90 -31.35 19.78
CA ARG A 377 13.15 -32.04 19.41
C ARG A 377 14.37 -31.16 19.64
N MET A 378 14.28 -29.86 19.34
CA MET A 378 15.37 -28.92 19.58
C MET A 378 15.71 -28.77 21.06
N ALA A 379 14.71 -28.80 21.93
CA ALA A 379 14.94 -28.79 23.39
C ALA A 379 15.71 -30.03 23.89
N GLN A 380 15.65 -31.14 23.16
CA GLN A 380 16.27 -32.43 23.52
C GLN A 380 17.70 -32.60 22.98
N ARG A 381 18.09 -31.93 21.89
CA ARG A 381 19.45 -32.00 21.31
C ARG A 381 20.30 -30.79 21.75
N ARG A 382 21.09 -30.97 22.80
CA ARG A 382 22.16 -30.03 23.22
C ARG A 382 23.53 -30.70 22.98
N ASP A 383 24.02 -30.79 21.75
CA ASP A 383 25.37 -31.34 21.50
C ASP A 383 26.22 -30.52 20.53
N ALA A 384 27.53 -30.70 20.73
CA ALA A 384 28.65 -29.80 20.45
C ALA A 384 28.76 -29.29 19.00
N GLY A 385 29.03 -27.99 18.87
CA GLY A 385 29.33 -27.35 17.59
C GLY A 385 30.65 -27.84 16.98
N ASP A 386 30.64 -28.09 15.67
CA ASP A 386 31.83 -28.47 14.91
C ASP A 386 32.84 -27.31 14.85
N ALA A 387 33.95 -27.47 15.57
CA ALA A 387 35.02 -26.48 15.71
C ALA A 387 35.79 -26.21 14.40
N ASN A 388 35.67 -27.07 13.38
CA ASN A 388 36.43 -26.97 12.12
C ASN A 388 35.72 -26.19 11.00
N ARG A 389 34.56 -25.58 11.28
CA ARG A 389 33.75 -24.89 10.26
C ARG A 389 34.35 -23.53 9.85
N LYS A 390 34.49 -23.25 8.54
CA LYS A 390 34.95 -21.95 8.01
C LYS A 390 33.86 -20.86 8.11
N PRO A 391 34.21 -19.57 8.30
CA PRO A 391 33.23 -18.47 8.24
C PRO A 391 32.70 -18.30 6.81
N GLY A 392 31.37 -18.24 6.64
CA GLY A 392 30.70 -18.14 5.34
C GLY A 392 29.17 -18.22 5.45
N PRO A 393 28.42 -18.09 4.34
CA PRO A 393 26.96 -18.21 4.33
C PRO A 393 26.54 -19.56 4.92
N GLU A 394 25.58 -19.53 5.83
CA GLU A 394 25.04 -20.72 6.47
C GLU A 394 24.18 -21.51 5.49
N GLU A 395 24.73 -22.56 4.88
CA GLU A 395 23.96 -23.48 4.05
C GLU A 395 23.22 -24.50 4.92
N LEU A 396 21.89 -24.49 4.87
CA LEU A 396 21.01 -25.51 5.47
C LEU A 396 21.14 -26.83 4.70
N SER A 397 21.15 -27.98 5.40
CA SER A 397 21.21 -29.29 4.76
C SER A 397 19.85 -30.01 4.82
N PRO A 398 19.18 -30.27 3.67
CA PRO A 398 17.88 -30.93 3.61
C PRO A 398 17.88 -32.28 4.34
N GLY A 399 16.82 -32.56 5.10
CA GLY A 399 16.56 -33.80 5.84
C GLY A 399 17.56 -34.22 6.94
N SER A 400 18.77 -33.65 7.00
CA SER A 400 19.66 -33.77 8.18
C SER A 400 19.30 -32.72 9.25
N ASP A 401 18.89 -31.53 8.80
CA ASP A 401 18.28 -30.49 9.62
C ASP A 401 16.76 -30.48 9.39
N HIS A 402 15.94 -30.99 10.31
CA HIS A 402 14.47 -30.92 10.21
C HIS A 402 13.94 -29.48 10.08
N LEU A 403 14.73 -28.52 10.57
CA LEU A 403 14.46 -27.09 10.45
C LEU A 403 14.61 -26.59 9.00
N ALA A 404 15.37 -27.28 8.13
CA ALA A 404 15.44 -26.96 6.70
C ALA A 404 14.12 -27.29 5.97
N ASP A 405 13.52 -28.44 6.27
CA ASP A 405 12.23 -28.87 5.70
C ASP A 405 11.12 -27.92 6.20
N LEU A 406 11.06 -27.66 7.51
CA LEU A 406 10.11 -26.70 8.11
C LEU A 406 10.29 -25.28 7.53
N HIS A 407 11.53 -24.83 7.33
CA HIS A 407 11.80 -23.53 6.72
C HIS A 407 11.28 -23.46 5.28
N ALA A 408 11.62 -24.43 4.43
CA ALA A 408 11.16 -24.46 3.04
C ALA A 408 9.63 -24.52 2.92
N ILE A 409 8.97 -25.35 3.73
CA ILE A 409 7.51 -25.42 3.81
C ILE A 409 6.92 -24.08 4.30
N SER A 410 7.53 -23.45 5.31
CA SER A 410 7.07 -22.14 5.80
C SER A 410 7.14 -21.06 4.72
N CYS A 411 8.19 -21.07 3.90
CA CYS A 411 8.38 -20.11 2.83
C CYS A 411 7.35 -20.29 1.72
N SER A 412 7.15 -21.54 1.27
CA SER A 412 6.19 -21.84 0.20
C SER A 412 4.75 -21.58 0.63
N LEU A 413 4.36 -22.06 1.82
CA LEU A 413 3.01 -21.90 2.34
C LEU A 413 2.70 -20.46 2.72
N LYS A 414 3.64 -19.72 3.32
CA LYS A 414 3.40 -18.29 3.63
C LYS A 414 3.13 -17.51 2.35
N ALA A 415 3.94 -17.74 1.31
CA ALA A 415 3.75 -17.05 0.03
C ALA A 415 2.40 -17.39 -0.60
N PHE A 416 2.07 -18.69 -0.70
CA PHE A 416 0.82 -19.13 -1.29
C PHE A 416 -0.41 -18.69 -0.49
N ALA A 417 -0.46 -19.02 0.80
CA ALA A 417 -1.64 -18.78 1.65
C ALA A 417 -1.97 -17.29 1.79
N SER A 418 -0.94 -16.43 1.95
CA SER A 418 -1.16 -14.98 2.02
C SER A 418 -1.64 -14.40 0.69
N THR A 419 -1.10 -14.84 -0.44
CA THR A 419 -1.58 -14.45 -1.77
C THR A 419 -3.03 -14.91 -1.98
N THR A 420 -3.35 -16.18 -1.70
CA THR A 420 -4.70 -16.72 -1.83
C THR A 420 -5.72 -15.94 -1.01
N ALA A 421 -5.39 -15.61 0.24
CA ALA A 421 -6.27 -14.83 1.09
C ALA A 421 -6.42 -13.38 0.57
N ALA A 422 -5.33 -12.71 0.19
CA ALA A 422 -5.38 -11.33 -0.30
C ALA A 422 -6.19 -11.21 -1.60
N GLU A 423 -5.90 -12.04 -2.60
CA GLU A 423 -6.64 -12.05 -3.87
C GLU A 423 -8.08 -12.51 -3.68
N GLY A 424 -8.31 -13.50 -2.80
CA GLY A 424 -9.65 -13.99 -2.46
C GLY A 424 -10.53 -12.91 -1.81
N LEU A 425 -9.96 -12.07 -0.94
CA LEU A 425 -10.69 -10.94 -0.36
C LEU A 425 -11.14 -9.93 -1.43
N GLU A 426 -10.31 -9.64 -2.42
CA GLU A 426 -10.68 -8.76 -3.53
C GLU A 426 -11.77 -9.39 -4.42
N VAL A 427 -11.71 -10.70 -4.66
CA VAL A 427 -12.79 -11.44 -5.34
C VAL A 427 -14.10 -11.36 -4.54
N CYS A 428 -14.05 -11.53 -3.21
CA CYS A 428 -15.21 -11.39 -2.32
C CYS A 428 -15.79 -9.97 -2.40
N ARG A 429 -14.93 -8.94 -2.37
CA ARG A 429 -15.36 -7.53 -2.52
C ARG A 429 -16.07 -7.29 -3.84
N ARG A 430 -15.50 -7.78 -4.96
CA ARG A 430 -16.11 -7.71 -6.29
C ARG A 430 -17.40 -8.53 -6.38
N ALA A 431 -17.53 -9.58 -5.56
CA ALA A 431 -18.74 -10.37 -5.52
C ALA A 431 -19.93 -9.63 -4.92
N CYS A 432 -19.67 -8.72 -3.99
CA CYS A 432 -20.66 -7.84 -3.39
C CYS A 432 -21.06 -6.65 -4.30
N GLY A 433 -20.55 -6.56 -5.53
CA GLY A 433 -20.89 -5.49 -6.47
C GLY A 433 -20.55 -4.09 -5.96
N GLY A 434 -21.40 -3.10 -6.28
CA GLY A 434 -21.21 -1.71 -5.84
C GLY A 434 -21.22 -1.55 -4.32
N HIS A 435 -22.05 -2.31 -3.59
CA HIS A 435 -22.08 -2.25 -2.13
C HIS A 435 -20.79 -2.77 -1.49
N GLY A 436 -20.07 -3.69 -2.16
CA GLY A 436 -18.72 -4.11 -1.75
C GLY A 436 -17.67 -3.00 -1.79
N TYR A 437 -17.95 -1.87 -2.45
CA TYR A 437 -17.07 -0.69 -2.45
C TYR A 437 -17.29 0.22 -1.23
N SER A 438 -18.40 0.04 -0.49
CA SER A 438 -18.63 0.76 0.76
C SER A 438 -17.67 0.27 1.84
N ALA A 439 -17.16 1.18 2.67
CA ALA A 439 -16.40 0.82 3.87
C ALA A 439 -17.25 0.00 4.87
N PHE A 440 -18.57 0.24 4.91
CA PHE A 440 -19.52 -0.55 5.71
C PHE A 440 -19.70 -1.99 5.22
N SER A 441 -19.12 -2.36 4.08
CA SER A 441 -19.04 -3.76 3.68
C SER A 441 -18.11 -4.58 4.58
N GLY A 442 -17.23 -3.94 5.34
CA GLY A 442 -16.23 -4.59 6.19
C GLY A 442 -15.05 -5.23 5.44
N ILE A 443 -15.22 -5.57 4.15
CA ILE A 443 -14.18 -6.23 3.35
C ILE A 443 -13.04 -5.27 3.00
N GLY A 444 -13.35 -4.03 2.59
CA GLY A 444 -12.34 -3.09 2.07
C GLY A 444 -11.27 -2.73 3.10
N SER A 445 -11.67 -2.35 4.32
CA SER A 445 -10.74 -2.04 5.41
C SER A 445 -9.92 -3.27 5.82
N TRP A 446 -10.57 -4.43 5.94
CA TRP A 446 -9.91 -5.68 6.30
C TRP A 446 -8.88 -6.12 5.25
N TYR A 447 -9.24 -6.03 3.96
CA TYR A 447 -8.33 -6.27 2.84
C TYR A 447 -7.11 -5.36 2.90
N ALA A 448 -7.32 -4.06 3.08
CA ALA A 448 -6.22 -3.09 3.17
C ALA A 448 -5.29 -3.39 4.35
N ASP A 449 -5.83 -3.79 5.50
CA ASP A 449 -5.07 -4.13 6.70
C ASP A 449 -4.34 -5.48 6.58
N TYR A 450 -4.81 -6.39 5.72
CA TYR A 450 -4.19 -7.70 5.47
C TYR A 450 -3.11 -7.69 4.38
N LEU A 451 -3.22 -6.81 3.38
CA LEU A 451 -2.27 -6.73 2.25
C LEU A 451 -0.79 -6.71 2.63
N PRO A 452 -0.32 -6.10 3.73
CA PRO A 452 1.09 -6.16 4.12
C PRO A 452 1.64 -7.60 4.23
N THR A 453 0.79 -8.61 4.47
CA THR A 453 1.17 -10.02 4.58
C THR A 453 1.80 -10.62 3.34
N VAL A 454 1.51 -10.09 2.15
CA VAL A 454 2.16 -10.57 0.91
C VAL A 454 3.58 -10.01 0.72
N THR A 455 4.00 -9.06 1.57
CA THR A 455 5.28 -8.36 1.47
C THR A 455 6.18 -8.58 2.70
N TRP A 456 5.66 -8.36 3.91
CA TRP A 456 6.47 -8.53 5.13
C TRP A 456 6.71 -10.02 5.44
N GLU A 457 7.66 -10.29 6.34
CA GLU A 457 8.10 -11.67 6.65
C GLU A 457 8.66 -12.44 5.43
N GLY A 458 9.10 -11.69 4.43
CA GLY A 458 9.64 -12.15 3.16
C GLY A 458 8.64 -11.90 2.03
N ASP A 459 9.09 -11.15 1.03
CA ASP A 459 8.31 -10.92 -0.19
C ASP A 459 7.93 -12.24 -0.86
N ASN A 460 6.67 -12.37 -1.26
CA ASN A 460 6.12 -13.64 -1.74
C ASN A 460 6.84 -14.17 -2.99
N TYR A 461 7.36 -13.30 -3.87
CA TYR A 461 8.16 -13.74 -5.02
C TYR A 461 9.60 -14.09 -4.60
N MET A 462 10.22 -13.33 -3.71
CA MET A 462 11.59 -13.58 -3.27
C MET A 462 11.74 -14.83 -2.41
N LEU A 463 10.72 -15.18 -1.60
CA LEU A 463 10.72 -16.39 -0.78
C LEU A 463 10.84 -17.67 -1.60
N THR A 464 10.33 -17.66 -2.83
CA THR A 464 10.34 -18.84 -3.72
C THR A 464 11.75 -19.35 -4.02
N GLN A 465 12.76 -18.48 -3.99
CA GLN A 465 14.16 -18.87 -4.18
C GLN A 465 14.68 -19.78 -3.05
N GLN A 466 14.20 -19.59 -1.81
CA GLN A 466 14.60 -20.43 -0.68
C GLN A 466 14.04 -21.84 -0.84
N VAL A 467 12.80 -21.93 -1.34
CA VAL A 467 12.12 -23.20 -1.68
C VAL A 467 12.84 -23.90 -2.81
N ALA A 468 13.15 -23.20 -3.90
CA ALA A 468 13.87 -23.78 -5.04
C ALA A 468 15.27 -24.29 -4.66
N ARG A 469 16.05 -23.54 -3.86
CA ARG A 469 17.35 -24.02 -3.35
C ARG A 469 17.21 -25.34 -2.59
N TYR A 470 16.21 -25.44 -1.72
CA TYR A 470 15.92 -26.64 -0.95
C TYR A 470 15.56 -27.82 -1.87
N LEU A 471 14.63 -27.63 -2.82
CA LEU A 471 14.18 -28.69 -3.72
C LEU A 471 15.30 -29.16 -4.67
N LEU A 472 16.06 -28.24 -5.27
CA LEU A 472 17.20 -28.59 -6.12
C LEU A 472 18.30 -29.34 -5.34
N LYS A 473 18.58 -28.93 -4.10
CA LYS A 473 19.55 -29.65 -3.24
C LYS A 473 19.06 -31.05 -2.91
N SER A 474 17.78 -31.22 -2.60
CA SER A 474 17.16 -32.53 -2.37
C SER A 474 17.20 -33.42 -3.62
N ALA A 475 16.89 -32.87 -4.80
CA ALA A 475 16.95 -33.61 -6.07
C ALA A 475 18.37 -34.09 -6.39
N ARG A 476 19.39 -33.24 -6.23
CA ARG A 476 20.81 -33.64 -6.35
C ARG A 476 21.19 -34.76 -5.39
N ALA A 477 20.70 -34.72 -4.15
CA ALA A 477 20.98 -35.76 -3.16
C ALA A 477 20.33 -37.10 -3.55
N VAL A 478 19.13 -37.08 -4.15
CA VAL A 478 18.45 -38.29 -4.66
C VAL A 478 19.23 -38.88 -5.83
N LEU A 479 19.63 -38.06 -6.81
CA LEU A 479 20.45 -38.50 -7.95
C LEU A 479 21.80 -39.07 -7.51
N ALA A 480 22.40 -38.53 -6.45
CA ALA A 480 23.66 -39.03 -5.89
C ALA A 480 23.51 -40.28 -5.01
N GLY A 481 22.29 -40.78 -4.77
CA GLY A 481 22.03 -41.90 -3.85
C GLY A 481 22.30 -41.59 -2.37
N LYS A 482 22.35 -40.30 -2.00
CA LYS A 482 22.71 -39.82 -0.64
C LYS A 482 21.55 -39.12 0.07
N ALA A 483 20.35 -39.14 -0.50
CA ALA A 483 19.19 -38.46 0.08
C ALA A 483 18.70 -39.12 1.38
N PRO A 484 18.35 -38.32 2.41
CA PRO A 484 17.68 -38.82 3.60
C PRO A 484 16.28 -39.37 3.26
N ASP A 485 15.75 -40.27 4.08
CA ASP A 485 14.38 -40.75 3.90
C ASP A 485 13.36 -39.75 4.47
N ASN A 486 12.85 -38.87 3.63
CA ASN A 486 11.77 -37.93 3.94
C ASN A 486 10.75 -37.86 2.79
N GLY A 487 9.62 -37.18 3.04
CA GLY A 487 8.51 -37.11 2.08
C GLY A 487 8.92 -36.62 0.68
N ILE A 488 9.82 -35.62 0.61
CA ILE A 488 10.32 -35.09 -0.67
C ILE A 488 11.18 -36.10 -1.40
N SER A 489 12.10 -36.75 -0.69
CA SER A 489 12.97 -37.75 -1.30
C SER A 489 12.17 -38.95 -1.81
N ARG A 490 11.06 -39.31 -1.17
CA ARG A 490 10.14 -40.37 -1.63
C ARG A 490 9.46 -40.00 -2.94
N ILE A 491 8.85 -38.81 -3.06
CA ILE A 491 8.20 -38.39 -4.31
C ILE A 491 9.19 -38.19 -5.47
N PHE A 492 10.43 -37.79 -5.18
CA PHE A 492 11.48 -37.66 -6.20
C PHE A 492 11.98 -39.02 -6.68
N LYS A 493 12.18 -39.98 -5.76
CA LYS A 493 12.53 -41.36 -6.13
C LYS A 493 11.44 -42.01 -6.99
N GLU A 494 10.17 -41.81 -6.64
CA GLU A 494 9.05 -42.33 -7.41
C GLU A 494 8.95 -41.70 -8.80
N PHE A 495 9.19 -40.38 -8.92
CA PHE A 495 9.26 -39.71 -10.21
C PHE A 495 10.35 -40.29 -11.10
N ILE A 496 11.59 -40.39 -10.60
CA ILE A 496 12.72 -40.96 -11.37
C ILE A 496 12.40 -42.39 -11.83
N ARG A 497 11.75 -43.19 -10.98
CA ARG A 497 11.39 -44.58 -11.29
C ARG A 497 10.41 -44.69 -12.47
N ARG A 498 9.54 -43.69 -12.68
CA ARG A 498 8.42 -43.75 -13.63
C ARG A 498 8.47 -42.70 -14.75
N GLN A 499 9.43 -41.78 -14.74
CA GLN A 499 9.46 -40.63 -15.66
C GLN A 499 9.41 -41.03 -17.14
N ASP A 500 10.00 -42.17 -17.52
CA ASP A 500 10.01 -42.67 -18.92
C ASP A 500 8.72 -43.40 -19.34
N ILE A 501 7.85 -43.74 -18.39
CA ILE A 501 6.60 -44.49 -18.62
C ILE A 501 5.38 -43.55 -18.63
N GLY A 502 5.46 -42.44 -17.90
CA GLY A 502 4.34 -41.55 -17.61
C GLY A 502 3.52 -42.01 -16.40
N ALA A 503 2.80 -41.07 -15.78
CA ALA A 503 2.10 -41.33 -14.52
C ALA A 503 0.59 -41.60 -14.70
N ALA A 504 -0.09 -40.81 -15.53
CA ALA A 504 -1.51 -40.92 -15.88
C ALA A 504 -2.43 -41.23 -14.68
N PHE A 505 -2.41 -40.36 -13.67
CA PHE A 505 -3.20 -40.48 -12.44
C PHE A 505 -4.70 -40.31 -12.71
N ASP A 506 -5.56 -41.03 -11.98
CA ASP A 506 -7.00 -40.85 -12.04
C ASP A 506 -7.50 -39.73 -11.11
N VAL A 507 -7.34 -38.50 -11.58
CA VAL A 507 -7.68 -37.29 -10.82
C VAL A 507 -9.17 -36.97 -10.70
N LEU A 508 -10.05 -37.81 -11.26
CA LEU A 508 -11.51 -37.61 -11.21
C LEU A 508 -12.17 -38.52 -10.18
N ASP A 509 -11.67 -39.75 -10.03
CA ASP A 509 -12.30 -40.79 -9.23
C ASP A 509 -11.44 -41.25 -8.02
N SER A 510 -10.18 -40.81 -7.90
CA SER A 510 -9.29 -41.14 -6.78
C SER A 510 -8.68 -39.89 -6.13
N ASP A 511 -9.05 -39.63 -4.88
CA ASP A 511 -8.48 -38.54 -4.06
C ASP A 511 -6.96 -38.69 -3.90
N GLN A 512 -6.48 -39.92 -3.73
CA GLN A 512 -5.05 -40.21 -3.56
C GLN A 512 -4.28 -39.95 -4.86
N ASP A 513 -4.82 -40.37 -6.01
CA ASP A 513 -4.24 -40.08 -7.33
C ASP A 513 -4.22 -38.57 -7.61
N LEU A 514 -5.24 -37.84 -7.14
CA LEU A 514 -5.26 -36.38 -7.20
C LEU A 514 -4.12 -35.78 -6.38
N VAL A 515 -3.88 -36.25 -5.15
CA VAL A 515 -2.70 -35.83 -4.35
C VAL A 515 -1.38 -36.17 -5.06
N ASP A 516 -1.27 -37.38 -5.60
CA ASP A 516 -0.06 -37.87 -6.26
C ASP A 516 0.22 -37.13 -7.58
N ALA A 517 -0.82 -36.68 -8.30
CA ALA A 517 -0.67 -35.81 -9.47
C ALA A 517 -0.03 -34.46 -9.11
N PHE A 518 -0.40 -33.87 -7.97
CA PHE A 518 0.26 -32.64 -7.48
C PHE A 518 1.70 -32.91 -7.05
N ALA A 519 1.98 -34.05 -6.39
CA ALA A 519 3.34 -34.45 -6.05
C ALA A 519 4.22 -34.63 -7.29
N TRP A 520 3.68 -35.28 -8.32
CA TRP A 520 4.34 -35.53 -9.59
C TRP A 520 4.70 -34.23 -10.32
N ARG A 521 3.77 -33.26 -10.35
CA ARG A 521 4.04 -31.92 -10.90
C ARG A 521 5.21 -31.23 -10.21
N VAL A 522 5.31 -31.33 -8.87
CA VAL A 522 6.44 -30.78 -8.10
C VAL A 522 7.75 -31.46 -8.51
N SER A 523 7.76 -32.79 -8.59
CA SER A 523 8.94 -33.55 -9.01
C SER A 523 9.38 -33.15 -10.42
N PHE A 524 8.46 -33.15 -11.38
CA PHE A 524 8.73 -32.77 -12.77
C PHE A 524 9.35 -31.38 -12.87
N LEU A 525 8.72 -30.36 -12.28
CA LEU A 525 9.24 -28.99 -12.30
C LEU A 525 10.59 -28.87 -11.58
N THR A 526 10.84 -29.67 -10.54
CA THR A 526 12.13 -29.67 -9.84
C THR A 526 13.23 -30.21 -10.75
N PHE A 527 13.00 -31.33 -11.43
CA PHE A 527 14.01 -31.93 -12.31
C PHE A 527 14.22 -31.12 -13.59
N GLU A 528 13.19 -30.49 -14.14
CA GLU A 528 13.35 -29.53 -15.25
C GLU A 528 14.18 -28.31 -14.84
N ALA A 529 13.86 -27.69 -13.70
CA ALA A 529 14.65 -26.57 -13.17
C ALA A 529 16.09 -27.00 -12.84
N LEU A 530 16.29 -28.24 -12.38
CA LEU A 530 17.62 -28.80 -12.12
C LEU A 530 18.39 -29.01 -13.42
N LYS A 531 17.76 -29.55 -14.46
CA LYS A 531 18.35 -29.71 -15.79
C LYS A 531 18.76 -28.36 -16.38
N HIS A 532 17.87 -27.37 -16.39
CA HIS A 532 18.21 -26.02 -16.85
C HIS A 532 19.39 -25.43 -16.07
N ARG A 533 19.45 -25.68 -14.76
CA ARG A 533 20.52 -25.16 -13.89
C ARG A 533 21.85 -25.88 -14.07
N ASP A 534 21.85 -27.20 -14.06
CA ASP A 534 23.05 -28.03 -13.93
C ASP A 534 23.56 -28.54 -15.28
N GLU A 535 22.70 -28.78 -16.26
CA GLU A 535 23.08 -29.26 -17.59
C GLU A 535 23.21 -28.08 -18.57
N GLU A 536 22.16 -27.28 -18.71
CA GLU A 536 22.12 -26.14 -19.65
C GLU A 536 22.85 -24.89 -19.11
N LYS A 537 23.31 -24.95 -17.86
CA LYS A 537 24.09 -23.90 -17.18
C LYS A 537 23.39 -22.54 -17.14
N GLN A 538 22.06 -22.52 -17.13
CA GLN A 538 21.30 -21.28 -17.00
C GLN A 538 21.60 -20.58 -15.67
N SER A 539 21.60 -19.25 -15.71
CA SER A 539 21.87 -18.42 -14.53
C SER A 539 20.77 -18.58 -13.47
N TRP A 540 21.08 -18.31 -12.20
CA TRP A 540 20.05 -18.30 -11.15
C TRP A 540 18.94 -17.28 -11.43
N ASN A 541 19.33 -16.14 -12.03
CA ASN A 541 18.40 -15.06 -12.34
C ASN A 541 17.42 -15.42 -13.46
N SER A 542 17.88 -16.12 -14.50
CA SER A 542 17.03 -16.55 -15.62
C SER A 542 15.98 -17.58 -15.18
N LEU A 543 16.24 -18.31 -14.10
CA LEU A 543 15.34 -19.34 -13.53
C LEU A 543 14.38 -18.81 -12.46
N LEU A 544 14.38 -17.51 -12.14
CA LEU A 544 13.52 -16.98 -11.07
C LEU A 544 12.02 -17.22 -11.33
N ILE A 545 11.59 -17.23 -12.59
CA ILE A 545 10.21 -17.55 -12.97
C ILE A 545 9.92 -19.04 -12.72
N ASP A 546 10.83 -19.93 -13.10
CA ASP A 546 10.71 -21.37 -12.84
C ASP A 546 10.68 -21.66 -11.33
N PHE A 547 11.49 -20.95 -10.55
CA PHE A 547 11.50 -21.08 -9.09
C PHE A 547 10.20 -20.60 -8.46
N TRP A 548 9.59 -19.54 -8.98
CA TRP A 548 8.28 -19.11 -8.53
C TRP A 548 7.19 -20.14 -8.85
N ARG A 549 7.16 -20.68 -10.07
CA ARG A 549 6.23 -21.75 -10.48
C ARG A 549 6.41 -23.01 -9.64
N LEU A 550 7.66 -23.45 -9.46
CA LEU A 550 8.04 -24.60 -8.65
C LEU A 550 7.62 -24.43 -7.18
N SER A 551 7.89 -23.27 -6.59
CA SER A 551 7.48 -22.97 -5.20
C SER A 551 5.97 -22.97 -5.05
N THR A 552 5.24 -22.47 -6.04
CA THR A 552 3.78 -22.45 -6.05
C THR A 552 3.21 -23.86 -6.17
N ALA A 553 3.73 -24.67 -7.09
CA ALA A 553 3.38 -26.09 -7.22
C ALA A 553 3.65 -26.84 -5.90
N TYR A 554 4.78 -26.55 -5.25
CA TYR A 554 5.13 -27.16 -3.97
C TYR A 554 4.14 -26.77 -2.86
N ALA A 555 3.77 -25.50 -2.76
CA ALA A 555 2.78 -25.04 -1.79
C ALA A 555 1.40 -25.68 -2.04
N GLN A 556 0.94 -25.71 -3.29
CA GLN A 556 -0.33 -26.34 -3.66
C GLN A 556 -0.35 -27.83 -3.32
N TYR A 557 0.73 -28.56 -3.61
CA TYR A 557 0.88 -29.96 -3.19
C TYR A 557 0.76 -30.10 -1.67
N GLN A 558 1.45 -29.26 -0.87
CA GLN A 558 1.34 -29.31 0.59
C GLN A 558 -0.09 -29.05 1.06
N VAL A 559 -0.80 -28.09 0.47
CA VAL A 559 -2.18 -27.78 0.87
C VAL A 559 -3.13 -28.94 0.52
N VAL A 560 -3.06 -29.46 -0.71
CA VAL A 560 -3.88 -30.60 -1.16
C VAL A 560 -3.61 -31.83 -0.27
N LYS A 561 -2.33 -32.14 -0.04
CA LYS A 561 -1.92 -33.26 0.81
C LYS A 561 -2.45 -33.09 2.24
N ASN A 562 -2.21 -31.95 2.88
CA ASN A 562 -2.61 -31.73 4.27
C ASN A 562 -4.13 -31.77 4.44
N PHE A 563 -4.88 -31.27 3.46
CA PHE A 563 -6.34 -31.33 3.49
C PHE A 563 -6.81 -32.79 3.35
N HIS A 564 -6.27 -33.55 2.39
CA HIS A 564 -6.58 -34.97 2.24
C HIS A 564 -6.26 -35.77 3.51
N GLU A 565 -5.04 -35.64 4.05
CA GLU A 565 -4.61 -36.34 5.27
C GLU A 565 -5.49 -35.98 6.47
N ALA A 566 -5.89 -34.70 6.61
CA ALA A 566 -6.77 -34.28 7.68
C ALA A 566 -8.16 -34.92 7.61
N LEU A 567 -8.71 -35.16 6.41
CA LEU A 567 -9.99 -35.84 6.22
C LEU A 567 -9.86 -37.37 6.39
N GLN A 568 -8.68 -37.93 6.13
CA GLN A 568 -8.41 -39.35 6.38
C GLN A 568 -8.14 -39.68 7.85
N ASP A 569 -7.80 -38.69 8.66
CA ASP A 569 -7.54 -38.87 10.09
C ASP A 569 -8.76 -39.42 10.84
N GLU A 570 -8.52 -40.46 11.65
CA GLU A 570 -9.57 -41.15 12.39
C GLU A 570 -10.25 -40.26 13.44
N ALA A 571 -9.55 -39.26 14.00
CA ALA A 571 -10.17 -38.32 14.91
C ALA A 571 -11.12 -37.38 14.16
N THR A 572 -10.77 -36.93 12.94
CA THR A 572 -11.68 -36.16 12.08
C THR A 572 -12.93 -36.95 11.72
N LYS A 573 -12.76 -38.20 11.24
CA LYS A 573 -13.88 -39.09 10.86
C LYS A 573 -14.86 -39.35 12.01
N LYS A 574 -14.37 -39.39 13.25
CA LYS A 574 -15.19 -39.55 14.45
C LYS A 574 -15.83 -38.26 14.95
N SER A 575 -15.24 -37.10 14.64
CA SER A 575 -15.68 -35.80 15.16
C SER A 575 -16.78 -35.17 14.33
N LEU A 576 -16.89 -35.52 13.04
CA LEU A 576 -17.88 -34.99 12.11
C LEU A 576 -18.92 -36.05 11.75
N ASP A 577 -20.19 -35.65 11.60
CA ASP A 577 -21.21 -36.55 11.06
C ASP A 577 -20.91 -36.93 9.59
N PRO A 578 -21.43 -38.07 9.09
CA PRO A 578 -21.12 -38.55 7.75
C PRO A 578 -21.44 -37.57 6.62
N ASN A 579 -22.49 -36.76 6.76
CA ASN A 579 -22.89 -35.81 5.74
C ASN A 579 -21.96 -34.59 5.72
N THR A 580 -21.67 -34.00 6.88
CA THR A 580 -20.69 -32.92 6.99
C THR A 580 -19.32 -33.36 6.46
N LEU A 581 -18.88 -34.57 6.80
CA LEU A 581 -17.62 -35.14 6.28
C LEU A 581 -17.65 -35.29 4.75
N ALA A 582 -18.75 -35.78 4.17
CA ALA A 582 -18.91 -35.88 2.73
C ALA A 582 -18.81 -34.51 2.03
N ILE A 583 -19.42 -33.47 2.59
CA ILE A 583 -19.28 -32.10 2.04
C ILE A 583 -17.85 -31.57 2.20
N MET A 584 -17.12 -31.92 3.28
CA MET A 584 -15.71 -31.56 3.42
C MET A 584 -14.84 -32.21 2.33
N HIS A 585 -15.10 -33.47 1.96
CA HIS A 585 -14.45 -34.12 0.81
C HIS A 585 -14.75 -33.39 -0.50
N LYS A 586 -15.99 -32.94 -0.73
CA LYS A 586 -16.34 -32.13 -1.92
C LYS A 586 -15.59 -30.79 -1.95
N LEU A 587 -15.41 -30.14 -0.79
CA LEU A 587 -14.59 -28.93 -0.70
C LEU A 587 -13.11 -29.23 -1.02
N PHE A 588 -12.56 -30.35 -0.54
CA PHE A 588 -11.23 -30.80 -0.90
C PHE A 588 -11.08 -30.98 -2.42
N GLU A 589 -12.01 -31.72 -3.04
CA GLU A 589 -12.00 -31.94 -4.49
C GLU A 589 -12.13 -30.62 -5.27
N LEU A 590 -13.05 -29.74 -4.86
CA LEU A 590 -13.25 -28.45 -5.52
C LEU A 590 -11.98 -27.60 -5.45
N PHE A 591 -11.31 -27.56 -4.29
CA PHE A 591 -10.04 -26.85 -4.13
C PHE A 591 -8.95 -27.43 -5.05
N ALA A 592 -8.78 -28.76 -5.03
CA ALA A 592 -7.74 -29.43 -5.80
C ALA A 592 -7.98 -29.30 -7.31
N LEU A 593 -9.20 -29.55 -7.78
CA LEU A 593 -9.55 -29.43 -9.20
C LEU A 593 -9.49 -27.99 -9.70
N HIS A 594 -9.86 -27.00 -8.88
CA HIS A 594 -9.73 -25.59 -9.25
C HIS A 594 -8.26 -25.18 -9.48
N ASN A 595 -7.36 -25.61 -8.59
CA ASN A 595 -5.92 -25.35 -8.72
C ASN A 595 -5.30 -26.14 -9.87
N LEU A 596 -5.74 -27.38 -10.09
CA LEU A 596 -5.33 -28.20 -11.24
C LEU A 596 -5.67 -27.49 -12.55
N GLN A 597 -6.90 -27.00 -12.69
CA GLN A 597 -7.36 -26.30 -13.89
C GLN A 597 -6.62 -24.99 -14.13
N SER A 598 -6.31 -24.25 -13.06
CA SER A 598 -5.57 -22.99 -13.14
C SER A 598 -4.11 -23.19 -13.57
N SER A 599 -3.56 -24.40 -13.37
CA SER A 599 -2.22 -24.80 -13.79
C SER A 599 -2.24 -25.97 -14.78
N ALA A 600 -3.31 -26.10 -15.57
CA ALA A 600 -3.58 -27.28 -16.40
C ALA A 600 -2.45 -27.62 -17.38
N SER A 601 -1.76 -26.60 -17.91
CA SER A 601 -0.62 -26.80 -18.79
C SER A 601 0.48 -27.63 -18.14
N GLU A 602 0.77 -27.39 -16.86
CA GLU A 602 1.86 -28.07 -16.14
C GLU A 602 1.51 -29.53 -15.82
N PHE A 603 0.26 -29.81 -15.45
CA PHE A 603 -0.21 -31.18 -15.24
C PHE A 603 -0.21 -32.00 -16.53
N PHE A 604 -0.55 -31.36 -17.66
CA PHE A 604 -0.48 -31.99 -18.96
C PHE A 604 0.96 -32.23 -19.41
N THR A 605 1.84 -31.21 -19.33
CA THR A 605 3.24 -31.33 -19.78
C THR A 605 4.04 -32.30 -18.92
N SER A 606 3.71 -32.45 -17.64
CA SER A 606 4.35 -33.44 -16.77
C SER A 606 3.82 -34.85 -16.99
N ALA A 607 2.84 -35.06 -17.88
CA ALA A 607 2.09 -36.31 -18.05
C ALA A 607 1.45 -36.83 -16.74
N ALA A 608 1.12 -35.92 -15.80
CA ALA A 608 0.38 -36.28 -14.59
C ALA A 608 -1.07 -36.61 -14.93
N THR A 609 -1.67 -35.84 -15.86
CA THR A 609 -3.06 -36.00 -16.28
C THR A 609 -3.20 -35.88 -17.80
N THR A 610 -4.30 -36.43 -18.31
CA THR A 610 -4.63 -36.32 -19.74
C THR A 610 -5.44 -35.08 -20.06
N VAL A 611 -5.41 -34.61 -21.32
CA VAL A 611 -6.29 -33.53 -21.80
C VAL A 611 -7.75 -33.83 -21.52
N ARG A 612 -8.16 -35.10 -21.67
CA ARG A 612 -9.54 -35.55 -21.41
C ARG A 612 -9.91 -35.40 -19.94
N GLN A 613 -9.05 -35.78 -19.00
CA GLN A 613 -9.30 -35.58 -17.57
C GLN A 613 -9.39 -34.10 -17.22
N ILE A 614 -8.51 -33.26 -17.75
CA ILE A 614 -8.57 -31.80 -17.55
C ILE A 614 -9.90 -31.23 -18.07
N GLN A 615 -10.34 -31.65 -19.26
CA GLN A 615 -11.60 -31.22 -19.84
C GLN A 615 -12.79 -31.66 -18.97
N LEU A 616 -12.83 -32.93 -18.55
CA LEU A 616 -13.89 -33.47 -17.71
C LEU A 616 -13.92 -32.84 -16.31
N ALA A 617 -12.76 -32.58 -15.71
CA ALA A 617 -12.64 -31.83 -14.46
C ALA A 617 -13.31 -30.46 -14.57
N ARG A 618 -13.08 -29.74 -15.68
CA ARG A 618 -13.66 -28.41 -15.93
C ARG A 618 -15.15 -28.45 -16.27
N THR A 619 -15.54 -29.28 -17.23
CA THR A 619 -16.90 -29.21 -17.82
C THR A 619 -17.92 -30.09 -17.13
N LYS A 620 -17.50 -31.03 -16.27
CA LYS A 620 -18.40 -31.92 -15.54
C LYS A 620 -18.17 -31.86 -14.03
N ARG A 621 -17.02 -32.33 -13.53
CA ARG A 621 -16.85 -32.55 -12.09
C ARG A 621 -16.91 -31.25 -11.29
N THR A 622 -16.27 -30.18 -11.76
CA THR A 622 -16.33 -28.87 -11.08
C THR A 622 -17.75 -28.33 -11.03
N LEU A 623 -18.52 -28.41 -12.12
CA LEU A 623 -19.90 -27.92 -12.14
C LEU A 623 -20.79 -28.72 -11.18
N SER A 624 -20.66 -30.05 -11.18
CA SER A 624 -21.32 -30.93 -10.19
C SER A 624 -20.98 -30.53 -8.76
N LEU A 625 -19.69 -30.31 -8.45
CA LEU A 625 -19.26 -29.90 -7.12
C LEU A 625 -19.86 -28.54 -6.72
N LEU A 626 -19.95 -27.57 -7.64
CA LEU A 626 -20.58 -26.27 -7.36
C LEU A 626 -22.06 -26.46 -6.99
N ASP A 627 -22.80 -27.27 -7.75
CA ASP A 627 -24.21 -27.57 -7.49
C ASP A 627 -24.39 -28.32 -6.16
N GLU A 628 -23.51 -29.27 -5.87
CA GLU A 628 -23.55 -30.07 -4.64
C GLU A 628 -23.16 -29.28 -3.38
N ILE A 629 -22.28 -28.28 -3.50
CA ILE A 629 -21.82 -27.45 -2.36
C ILE A 629 -22.75 -26.26 -2.12
N ARG A 630 -23.35 -25.71 -3.18
CA ARG A 630 -24.16 -24.48 -3.13
C ARG A 630 -25.23 -24.47 -2.03
N PRO A 631 -26.06 -25.51 -1.83
CA PRO A 631 -27.09 -25.52 -0.78
C PRO A 631 -26.52 -25.36 0.63
N HIS A 632 -25.27 -25.75 0.83
CA HIS A 632 -24.60 -25.76 2.12
C HIS A 632 -23.79 -24.49 2.40
N ALA A 633 -23.63 -23.60 1.42
CA ALA A 633 -22.69 -22.48 1.47
C ALA A 633 -22.90 -21.57 2.69
N VAL A 634 -24.14 -21.22 3.04
CA VAL A 634 -24.45 -20.38 4.21
C VAL A 634 -24.08 -21.08 5.53
N ARG A 635 -24.40 -22.37 5.68
CA ARG A 635 -24.06 -23.12 6.90
C ARG A 635 -22.56 -23.36 7.05
N LEU A 636 -21.85 -23.56 5.94
CA LEU A 636 -20.39 -23.65 5.92
C LEU A 636 -19.76 -22.35 6.44
N VAL A 637 -20.20 -21.17 5.96
CA VAL A 637 -19.66 -19.90 6.46
C VAL A 637 -20.11 -19.55 7.88
N ASP A 638 -21.27 -20.05 8.33
CA ASP A 638 -21.73 -19.90 9.71
C ASP A 638 -20.88 -20.72 10.70
N ALA A 639 -20.30 -21.85 10.27
CA ALA A 639 -19.44 -22.69 11.12
C ALA A 639 -18.12 -22.01 11.53
N TRP A 640 -17.73 -20.92 10.86
CA TRP A 640 -16.60 -20.10 11.29
C TRP A 640 -16.90 -19.26 12.54
N SER A 641 -18.18 -19.17 12.94
CA SER A 641 -18.61 -18.53 14.19
C SER A 641 -18.13 -17.08 14.37
N PHE A 642 -18.02 -16.32 13.27
CA PHE A 642 -17.68 -14.90 13.35
C PHE A 642 -18.83 -14.07 13.91
N PRO A 643 -18.64 -13.36 15.03
CA PRO A 643 -19.64 -12.43 15.54
C PRO A 643 -19.83 -11.26 14.58
N ASP A 644 -21.06 -10.76 14.43
CA ASP A 644 -21.35 -9.56 13.62
C ASP A 644 -20.54 -8.35 14.12
N TRP A 645 -20.28 -8.27 15.43
CA TRP A 645 -19.39 -7.26 16.01
C TRP A 645 -17.97 -7.37 15.46
N GLN A 646 -17.41 -8.57 15.29
CA GLN A 646 -16.06 -8.75 14.72
C GLN A 646 -16.05 -8.44 13.22
N LEU A 647 -17.05 -8.92 12.46
CA LEU A 647 -17.17 -8.66 11.03
C LEU A 647 -17.34 -7.19 10.71
N ASP A 648 -18.07 -6.45 11.58
CA ASP A 648 -18.41 -5.03 11.41
C ASP A 648 -18.84 -4.72 9.97
N SER A 649 -19.79 -5.51 9.48
CA SER A 649 -20.21 -5.50 8.08
C SER A 649 -21.72 -5.47 7.98
N ALA A 650 -22.25 -4.48 7.27
CA ALA A 650 -23.66 -4.45 6.90
C ALA A 650 -24.03 -5.62 5.96
N LEU A 651 -23.11 -6.04 5.11
CA LEU A 651 -23.36 -7.06 4.08
C LEU A 651 -23.28 -8.49 4.63
N GLY A 652 -22.46 -8.70 5.67
CA GLY A 652 -22.18 -9.99 6.25
C GLY A 652 -23.00 -10.34 7.50
N ARG A 653 -24.03 -9.56 7.83
CA ARG A 653 -24.83 -9.77 9.05
C ARG A 653 -25.42 -11.16 9.11
N TYR A 654 -25.37 -11.78 10.29
CA TYR A 654 -25.92 -13.11 10.51
C TYR A 654 -27.44 -13.15 10.30
N ASP A 655 -28.15 -12.08 10.67
CA ASP A 655 -29.61 -11.99 10.57
C ASP A 655 -30.15 -11.63 9.18
N GLY A 656 -29.27 -11.34 8.21
CA GLY A 656 -29.66 -11.01 6.84
C GLY A 656 -30.27 -9.62 6.64
N LYS A 657 -30.28 -8.75 7.68
CA LYS A 657 -30.78 -7.36 7.59
C LYS A 657 -29.80 -6.41 6.91
N VAL A 658 -29.43 -6.76 5.68
CA VAL A 658 -28.35 -6.12 4.93
C VAL A 658 -28.68 -4.68 4.57
N TYR A 659 -29.85 -4.46 3.97
CA TYR A 659 -30.22 -3.15 3.41
C TYR A 659 -30.57 -2.17 4.52
N GLU A 660 -31.19 -2.66 5.59
CA GLU A 660 -31.55 -1.89 6.76
C GLU A 660 -30.31 -1.37 7.48
N ASP A 661 -29.31 -2.23 7.74
CA ASP A 661 -28.06 -1.82 8.40
C ASP A 661 -27.24 -0.87 7.51
N LEU A 662 -27.17 -1.15 6.20
CA LEU A 662 -26.47 -0.28 5.25
C LEU A 662 -27.10 1.13 5.23
N PHE A 663 -28.43 1.21 5.23
CA PHE A 663 -29.14 2.48 5.28
C PHE A 663 -29.00 3.18 6.65
N HIS A 664 -29.07 2.45 7.76
CA HIS A 664 -28.87 3.00 9.10
C HIS A 664 -27.47 3.64 9.22
N ARG A 665 -26.40 2.92 8.84
CA ARG A 665 -25.03 3.45 8.86
C ARG A 665 -24.87 4.67 7.95
N ALA A 666 -25.52 4.69 6.80
CA ALA A 666 -25.45 5.78 5.84
C ALA A 666 -26.26 7.02 6.25
N SER A 667 -27.42 6.85 6.91
CA SER A 667 -28.36 7.93 7.23
C SER A 667 -28.19 8.49 8.64
N GLU A 668 -27.95 7.63 9.63
CA GLU A 668 -27.96 8.01 11.06
C GLU A 668 -26.57 8.09 11.68
N VAL A 669 -25.63 7.25 11.22
CA VAL A 669 -24.26 7.19 11.80
C VAL A 669 -23.28 8.11 11.05
N ASN A 670 -23.51 8.37 9.76
CA ASN A 670 -22.62 9.17 8.93
C ASN A 670 -22.63 10.67 9.31
N PRO A 671 -21.55 11.21 9.91
CA PRO A 671 -21.51 12.58 10.39
C PRO A 671 -21.52 13.62 9.26
N VAL A 672 -21.27 13.22 8.00
CA VAL A 672 -21.33 14.14 6.85
C VAL A 672 -22.76 14.64 6.64
N ASN A 673 -23.78 13.86 7.00
CA ASN A 673 -25.18 14.28 6.89
C ASN A 673 -25.55 15.42 7.85
N ASP A 674 -24.71 15.68 8.87
CA ASP A 674 -24.88 16.80 9.80
C ASP A 674 -24.31 18.12 9.26
N ILE A 675 -23.56 18.06 8.16
CA ILE A 675 -22.84 19.19 7.59
C ILE A 675 -23.67 19.81 6.47
N VAL A 676 -23.87 21.12 6.53
CA VAL A 676 -24.54 21.89 5.46
C VAL A 676 -23.48 22.68 4.70
N PHE A 677 -23.10 22.21 3.51
CA PHE A 677 -22.20 22.94 2.62
C PHE A 677 -22.78 24.29 2.22
N ASP A 678 -21.92 25.29 2.06
CA ASP A 678 -22.25 26.40 1.18
C ASP A 678 -21.96 25.99 -0.26
N PRO A 679 -22.99 25.83 -1.11
CA PRO A 679 -22.78 25.35 -2.47
C PRO A 679 -22.21 26.42 -3.41
N TYR A 680 -22.02 27.66 -2.96
CA TYR A 680 -21.60 28.76 -3.82
C TYR A 680 -20.06 28.87 -3.87
N PRO A 681 -19.44 28.67 -5.04
CA PRO A 681 -17.98 28.66 -5.16
C PRO A 681 -17.32 30.03 -4.94
N GLU A 682 -18.08 31.12 -5.08
CA GLU A 682 -17.62 32.50 -4.82
C GLU A 682 -17.72 32.88 -3.33
N SER A 683 -18.21 31.97 -2.48
CA SER A 683 -18.30 32.18 -1.04
C SER A 683 -17.05 31.63 -0.36
N ASP A 684 -16.39 32.46 0.45
CA ASP A 684 -15.31 32.01 1.33
C ASP A 684 -15.83 31.15 2.51
N VAL A 685 -17.15 31.10 2.70
CA VAL A 685 -17.80 30.26 3.73
C VAL A 685 -17.92 28.85 3.19
N LEU A 686 -17.34 27.87 3.91
CA LEU A 686 -17.42 26.46 3.51
C LEU A 686 -18.72 25.77 3.98
N PHE A 687 -19.24 26.17 5.15
CA PHE A 687 -20.40 25.53 5.79
C PHE A 687 -21.40 26.58 6.31
N ARG A 688 -22.68 26.47 5.95
CA ARG A 688 -23.73 27.46 6.31
C ARG A 688 -24.23 27.36 7.74
N LYS A 689 -24.22 26.16 8.29
CA LYS A 689 -24.45 25.89 9.70
C LYS A 689 -23.32 24.99 10.14
N ASN A 690 -22.53 25.45 11.11
CA ASN A 690 -21.80 24.51 11.95
C ASN A 690 -22.87 23.74 12.72
N GLY A 691 -23.34 22.63 12.16
CA GLY A 691 -24.08 21.64 12.92
C GLY A 691 -23.30 21.36 14.20
N SER A 692 -24.02 21.25 15.32
CA SER A 692 -23.47 20.80 16.59
C SER A 692 -22.99 19.34 16.46
N GLY A 693 -21.88 19.13 15.75
CA GLY A 693 -21.13 17.88 15.52
C GLY A 693 -19.64 18.19 15.70
N PRO A 694 -18.82 17.18 16.04
CA PRO A 694 -17.73 17.28 17.00
C PRO A 694 -16.84 18.46 16.70
N LYS A 695 -16.66 19.35 17.70
CA LYS A 695 -15.74 20.49 17.66
C LYS A 695 -14.49 20.09 16.87
N ALA A 696 -14.45 20.45 15.59
CA ALA A 696 -13.20 20.46 14.86
C ALA A 696 -12.33 21.36 15.71
N LYS A 697 -11.31 20.79 16.35
CA LYS A 697 -10.29 21.51 17.11
C LYS A 697 -9.44 22.30 16.10
N LEU A 698 -10.06 23.18 15.32
CA LEU A 698 -9.43 24.36 14.78
C LEU A 698 -9.15 25.24 16.00
N ARG A 699 -8.00 25.00 16.64
CA ARG A 699 -7.46 25.80 17.74
C ARG A 699 -7.02 27.16 17.21
N TRP A 700 -7.97 27.98 16.79
CA TRP A 700 -7.76 29.41 16.60
C TRP A 700 -8.45 30.16 17.74
N TYR A 701 -7.75 31.15 18.31
CA TYR A 701 -8.14 31.87 19.51
C TYR A 701 -9.53 32.52 19.33
N ASN A 702 -10.45 32.29 20.28
CA ASN A 702 -11.87 32.60 20.09
C ASN A 702 -12.24 34.04 20.48
N VAL A 703 -11.41 34.74 21.28
CA VAL A 703 -11.65 36.15 21.64
C VAL A 703 -10.32 36.93 21.70
N LEU A 704 -10.20 37.95 20.85
CA LEU A 704 -9.16 38.99 20.95
C LEU A 704 -9.72 40.15 21.79
N ILE A 705 -9.15 40.36 22.97
CA ILE A 705 -9.53 41.48 23.83
C ILE A 705 -8.76 42.73 23.39
N TYR A 706 -9.53 43.78 23.13
CA TYR A 706 -9.03 45.05 22.64
C TYR A 706 -8.83 46.03 23.81
N GLY A 707 -7.62 46.56 23.98
CA GLY A 707 -7.38 47.71 24.86
C GLY A 707 -8.00 48.97 24.26
N PHE A 708 -9.01 49.56 24.91
CA PHE A 708 -9.87 50.61 24.32
C PHE A 708 -9.27 52.04 24.24
N ARG A 709 -7.93 52.24 24.28
CA ARG A 709 -7.35 53.60 24.18
C ARG A 709 -6.20 53.75 23.17
N ASN A 710 -6.04 55.00 22.72
CA ASN A 710 -5.12 55.46 21.67
C ASN A 710 -3.66 55.57 22.16
N TYR A 711 -2.73 55.46 21.21
CA TYR A 711 -1.27 55.59 21.34
C TYR A 711 -0.82 56.65 22.37
N GLY A 712 -0.02 56.24 23.37
CA GLY A 712 0.64 57.13 24.34
C GLY A 712 1.45 56.37 25.39
N MET A 713 2.47 57.01 25.98
CA MET A 713 3.20 56.48 27.14
C MET A 713 2.37 56.74 28.41
N SER A 714 1.98 55.67 29.09
CA SER A 714 1.15 55.71 30.30
C SER A 714 1.90 55.08 31.48
N SER A 715 1.68 55.58 32.70
CA SER A 715 2.32 55.13 33.94
C SER A 715 1.69 53.86 34.57
N GLY A 716 0.83 53.15 33.84
CA GLY A 716 0.36 51.79 34.13
C GLY A 716 -0.64 51.61 35.28
N HIS A 717 -0.76 52.55 36.23
CA HIS A 717 -1.55 52.35 37.45
C HIS A 717 -3.07 52.43 37.29
N TYR A 718 -3.59 53.41 36.56
CA TYR A 718 -5.04 53.58 36.40
C TYR A 718 -5.58 52.76 35.23
N GLU A 719 -4.72 52.44 34.26
CA GLU A 719 -5.09 51.86 32.98
C GLU A 719 -5.18 50.33 33.01
N SER A 720 -4.57 49.66 34.01
CA SER A 720 -4.72 48.21 34.17
C SER A 720 -6.18 47.80 34.49
N TYR A 721 -6.98 48.70 35.06
CA TYR A 721 -8.38 48.41 35.40
C TYR A 721 -9.27 48.19 34.17
N ASP A 722 -8.94 48.79 33.02
CA ASP A 722 -9.69 48.61 31.77
C ASP A 722 -9.48 47.19 31.21
N VAL A 723 -8.23 46.70 31.23
CA VAL A 723 -7.89 45.32 30.84
C VAL A 723 -8.59 44.32 31.75
N ILE A 724 -8.56 44.56 33.06
CA ILE A 724 -9.26 43.71 34.03
C ILE A 724 -10.77 43.80 33.88
N GLY A 725 -11.32 44.97 33.55
CA GLY A 725 -12.75 45.18 33.30
C GLY A 725 -13.23 44.37 32.10
N ALA A 726 -12.50 44.42 30.98
CA ALA A 726 -12.81 43.65 29.77
C ALA A 726 -12.73 42.13 30.01
N LEU A 727 -11.68 41.68 30.71
CA LEU A 727 -11.55 40.28 31.12
C LEU A 727 -12.71 39.87 32.02
N ARG A 728 -13.09 40.66 33.02
CA ARG A 728 -14.24 40.36 33.89
C ARG A 728 -15.55 40.31 33.12
N TYR A 729 -15.75 41.18 32.13
CA TYR A 729 -16.91 41.13 31.27
C TYR A 729 -16.99 39.80 30.52
N ILE A 730 -15.90 39.37 29.88
CA ILE A 730 -15.84 38.09 29.14
C ILE A 730 -16.10 36.89 30.05
N HIS A 731 -15.50 36.86 31.22
CA HIS A 731 -15.69 35.78 32.19
C HIS A 731 -17.11 35.75 32.79
N LYS A 732 -17.82 36.89 32.80
CA LYS A 732 -19.21 36.97 33.30
C LYS A 732 -20.25 36.76 32.21
N HIS A 733 -19.92 36.99 30.94
CA HIS A 733 -20.87 36.88 29.84
C HIS A 733 -21.11 35.42 29.46
N LYS A 734 -22.38 35.01 29.37
CA LYS A 734 -22.80 33.60 29.21
C LYS A 734 -22.17 32.92 27.98
N ASP A 735 -21.96 33.68 26.91
CA ASP A 735 -21.48 33.16 25.62
C ASP A 735 -19.95 33.13 25.48
N THR A 736 -19.21 33.87 26.31
CA THR A 736 -17.75 34.03 26.17
C THR A 736 -16.94 33.50 27.35
N LYS A 737 -17.60 33.12 28.45
CA LYS A 737 -16.94 32.72 29.71
C LYS A 737 -15.97 31.54 29.59
N ASP A 738 -16.16 30.65 28.61
CA ASP A 738 -15.37 29.43 28.40
C ASP A 738 -14.44 29.54 27.17
N THR A 739 -14.24 30.75 26.64
CA THR A 739 -13.41 30.97 25.44
C THR A 739 -11.93 31.10 25.77
N ILE A 740 -11.07 30.69 24.83
CA ILE A 740 -9.62 30.92 24.92
C ILE A 740 -9.34 32.38 24.57
N ILE A 741 -8.70 33.11 25.49
CA ILE A 741 -8.48 34.55 25.42
C ILE A 741 -7.07 34.89 24.94
N SER A 742 -6.97 35.83 24.01
CA SER A 742 -5.71 36.51 23.63
C SER A 742 -5.82 38.01 23.83
N LEU A 743 -4.78 38.65 24.36
CA LEU A 743 -4.69 40.10 24.54
C LEU A 743 -3.93 40.74 23.39
N LEU A 744 -4.46 41.82 22.81
CA LEU A 744 -3.74 42.67 21.87
C LEU A 744 -3.38 44.00 22.55
N ALA A 745 -2.09 44.18 22.83
CA ALA A 745 -1.56 45.37 23.48
C ALA A 745 -1.33 46.49 22.45
N ARG A 746 -2.01 47.63 22.64
CA ARG A 746 -1.92 48.81 21.74
C ARG A 746 -0.84 49.81 22.16
N HIS A 747 -0.48 49.87 23.43
CA HIS A 747 0.59 50.76 23.90
C HIS A 747 1.96 50.13 23.63
N MET A 748 2.88 51.00 23.23
CA MET A 748 4.27 50.63 22.96
C MET A 748 4.87 49.90 24.16
N GLY A 749 5.35 48.68 23.93
CA GLY A 749 6.08 47.89 24.94
C GLY A 749 5.22 47.16 25.98
N GLY A 750 3.88 47.15 25.88
CA GLY A 750 3.07 46.25 26.71
C GLY A 750 2.99 46.58 28.21
N SER A 751 3.50 47.73 28.64
CA SER A 751 3.59 48.18 30.03
C SER A 751 2.31 48.01 30.87
N ILE A 752 1.13 48.40 30.37
CA ILE A 752 -0.16 48.25 31.06
C ILE A 752 -0.55 46.78 31.26
N ASP A 753 -0.40 45.92 30.25
CA ASP A 753 -0.69 44.49 30.36
C ASP A 753 0.27 43.80 31.34
N PHE A 754 1.57 44.13 31.27
CA PHE A 754 2.56 43.62 32.23
C PHE A 754 2.28 44.11 33.65
N PHE A 755 1.85 45.36 33.81
CA PHE A 755 1.44 45.90 35.10
C PHE A 755 0.18 45.20 35.65
N ALA A 756 -0.82 44.95 34.81
CA ALA A 756 -2.02 44.18 35.14
C ALA A 756 -1.69 42.71 35.50
N MET A 757 -0.79 42.07 34.76
CA MET A 757 -0.27 40.73 35.07
C MET A 757 0.40 40.69 36.44
N GLY A 758 1.20 41.70 36.78
CA GLY A 758 1.88 41.79 38.07
C GLY A 758 0.92 42.03 39.24
N LYS A 759 -0.10 42.88 39.08
CA LYS A 759 -1.03 43.27 40.17
C LYS A 759 -2.27 42.37 40.29
N HIS A 760 -2.74 41.79 39.19
CA HIS A 760 -3.98 41.02 39.13
C HIS A 760 -3.82 39.69 38.34
N PRO A 761 -2.84 38.84 38.69
CA PRO A 761 -2.49 37.63 37.91
C PRO A 761 -3.65 36.64 37.75
N TYR A 762 -4.59 36.61 38.69
CA TYR A 762 -5.76 35.72 38.64
C TYR A 762 -6.77 36.10 37.56
N ALA A 763 -6.85 37.39 37.18
CA ALA A 763 -7.77 37.85 36.16
C ALA A 763 -7.30 37.49 34.73
N LEU A 764 -6.01 37.20 34.57
CA LEU A 764 -5.37 36.79 33.30
C LEU A 764 -5.06 35.28 33.25
N ARG A 765 -5.56 34.50 34.21
CA ARG A 765 -5.26 33.06 34.31
C ARG A 765 -5.65 32.26 33.05
N ASP A 766 -6.65 32.74 32.32
CA ASP A 766 -7.23 32.09 31.15
C ASP A 766 -6.73 32.72 29.83
N THR A 767 -5.83 33.71 29.91
CA THR A 767 -5.17 34.34 28.76
C THR A 767 -3.99 33.49 28.27
N ARG A 768 -4.00 33.08 26.99
CA ARG A 768 -3.00 32.16 26.42
C ARG A 768 -1.98 32.84 25.52
N ALA A 769 -2.26 34.05 25.03
CA ALA A 769 -1.31 34.83 24.26
C ALA A 769 -1.46 36.33 24.50
N VAL A 770 -0.35 37.06 24.41
CA VAL A 770 -0.31 38.53 24.37
C VAL A 770 0.45 38.96 23.12
N VAL A 771 -0.16 39.83 22.32
CA VAL A 771 0.36 40.32 21.04
C VAL A 771 0.72 41.79 21.16
N PHE A 772 1.95 42.16 20.80
CA PHE A 772 2.44 43.54 20.81
C PHE A 772 2.61 44.08 19.39
N LEU A 773 2.25 45.36 19.18
CA LEU A 773 2.52 46.08 17.94
C LEU A 773 3.88 46.80 18.05
N SER A 774 4.80 46.59 17.09
CA SER A 774 6.04 47.37 16.95
C SER A 774 5.95 48.26 15.70
N GLN A 775 6.45 49.51 15.76
CA GLN A 775 6.55 50.38 14.59
C GLN A 775 7.96 50.28 13.97
N HIS A 776 8.00 50.06 12.65
CA HIS A 776 9.05 50.61 11.79
C HIS A 776 8.40 51.50 10.72
N GLU A 777 9.07 52.61 10.41
CA GLU A 777 8.55 53.75 9.65
C GLU A 777 8.18 53.43 8.18
N GLN A 778 7.09 54.10 7.76
CA GLN A 778 6.63 54.44 6.39
C GLN A 778 5.46 53.63 5.76
N PRO A 779 4.48 54.30 5.10
CA PRO A 779 3.19 53.72 4.75
C PRO A 779 3.00 53.58 3.23
N SER A 780 2.91 52.35 2.70
CA SER A 780 2.16 52.09 1.46
C SER A 780 2.08 50.60 1.12
N ASN A 781 0.86 50.16 0.82
CA ASN A 781 0.42 48.90 0.21
C ASN A 781 0.19 47.69 1.15
N VAL A 782 -1.04 47.17 1.05
CA VAL A 782 -1.53 45.95 1.69
C VAL A 782 -0.76 44.74 1.15
N ILE A 783 -0.06 44.03 2.02
CA ILE A 783 0.60 42.75 1.74
C ILE A 783 0.26 41.78 2.89
N LEU A 784 -0.13 40.55 2.55
CA LEU A 784 -0.31 39.44 3.50
C LEU A 784 1.06 39.02 4.07
N TYR A 785 1.22 39.02 5.40
CA TYR A 785 2.48 38.67 6.07
C TYR A 785 2.41 37.33 6.81
N HIS A 786 3.46 36.52 6.63
CA HIS A 786 3.74 35.30 7.39
C HIS A 786 4.36 35.67 8.75
N CYS A 787 3.83 35.12 9.86
CA CYS A 787 4.35 35.36 11.21
C CYS A 787 5.33 34.25 11.61
N SER A 788 6.57 34.61 11.98
CA SER A 788 7.53 33.72 12.65
C SER A 788 7.41 33.89 14.17
N ILE A 789 7.32 32.77 14.89
CA ILE A 789 7.15 32.75 16.35
C ILE A 789 8.51 32.52 17.01
N THR A 790 8.93 33.42 17.92
CA THR A 790 10.06 33.19 18.82
C THR A 790 9.54 33.20 20.26
N PRO A 791 9.62 32.08 21.02
CA PRO A 791 9.17 32.05 22.40
C PRO A 791 10.24 32.67 23.33
N ILE A 792 9.87 33.71 24.07
CA ILE A 792 10.66 34.23 25.20
C ILE A 792 10.02 33.72 26.50
N ARG A 793 10.78 32.93 27.29
CA ARG A 793 10.33 32.32 28.55
C ARG A 793 10.30 33.35 29.69
N LEU A 794 9.13 33.57 30.28
CA LEU A 794 8.97 34.10 31.64
C LEU A 794 8.03 33.17 32.44
N GLY A 795 8.60 32.13 33.06
CA GLY A 795 8.12 31.52 34.31
C GLY A 795 6.74 30.84 34.41
N ARG A 796 5.90 30.75 33.36
CA ARG A 796 4.69 29.91 33.36
C ARG A 796 4.51 29.21 32.00
N ASP A 797 4.33 27.89 32.03
CA ASP A 797 4.49 26.98 30.88
C ASP A 797 3.39 27.07 29.78
N ASP A 798 2.40 27.95 29.88
CA ASP A 798 1.26 27.97 28.94
C ASP A 798 0.93 29.33 28.28
N MET A 799 1.78 30.35 28.42
CA MET A 799 1.50 31.68 27.82
C MET A 799 2.54 32.01 26.74
N ALA A 800 2.08 32.19 25.49
CA ALA A 800 2.92 32.60 24.38
C ALA A 800 2.98 34.13 24.28
N ILE A 801 4.19 34.71 24.33
CA ILE A 801 4.42 36.11 24.01
C ILE A 801 4.77 36.20 22.52
N LEU A 802 3.99 36.95 21.75
CA LEU A 802 4.21 37.14 20.32
C LEU A 802 4.77 38.56 20.06
N THR A 803 6.01 38.63 19.60
CA THR A 803 6.66 39.85 19.12
C THR A 803 6.88 39.76 17.62
N GLY A 804 6.33 40.70 16.84
CA GLY A 804 6.57 40.77 15.39
C GLY A 804 7.86 41.53 15.06
N ASN A 805 8.80 40.88 14.36
CA ASN A 805 9.97 41.52 13.73
C ASN A 805 9.77 41.59 12.21
N LEU A 806 9.96 42.79 11.63
CA LEU A 806 9.93 43.04 10.18
C LEU A 806 11.35 42.84 9.61
N LEU A 807 11.57 41.80 8.79
CA LEU A 807 12.79 41.65 7.97
C LEU A 807 12.41 41.32 6.52
N PRO A 808 12.90 42.08 5.53
CA PRO A 808 12.76 41.74 4.11
C PRO A 808 13.94 40.87 3.65
N THR A 809 13.68 39.76 2.98
CA THR A 809 14.71 39.02 2.20
C THR A 809 14.46 39.22 0.70
N SER A 810 15.34 40.01 0.06
CA SER A 810 15.48 40.17 -1.39
C SER A 810 16.63 39.31 -1.93
N PHE A 811 16.47 38.73 -3.11
CA PHE A 811 17.57 38.14 -3.91
C PHE A 811 17.93 39.04 -5.11
N TYR A 812 19.26 39.19 -5.30
CA TYR A 812 20.06 39.66 -6.46
C TYR A 812 19.88 41.06 -7.09
N ALA A 813 20.96 41.84 -6.90
CA ALA A 813 21.83 42.46 -7.91
C ALA A 813 21.28 43.42 -9.01
N THR A 814 21.82 44.64 -8.90
CA THR A 814 22.36 45.54 -9.94
C THR A 814 21.45 46.26 -10.95
N SER A 815 21.61 47.58 -10.89
CA SER A 815 21.63 48.58 -11.98
C SER A 815 20.37 49.46 -12.22
N SER A 816 20.51 50.70 -11.75
CA SER A 816 20.18 51.99 -12.40
C SER A 816 19.11 52.02 -13.51
N PHE A 817 18.02 52.76 -13.28
CA PHE A 817 17.74 54.09 -13.89
C PHE A 817 16.44 54.70 -13.32
N ARG A 818 16.41 56.03 -13.23
CA ARG A 818 15.36 56.89 -12.67
C ARG A 818 14.40 57.39 -13.80
N PRO A 819 13.33 58.18 -13.53
CA PRO A 819 11.94 57.86 -13.88
C PRO A 819 11.28 58.86 -14.85
N GLN A 820 10.03 58.61 -15.29
CA GLN A 820 9.05 59.65 -15.71
C GLN A 820 7.64 59.02 -15.88
N THR A 821 6.65 59.33 -15.03
CA THR A 821 5.62 60.42 -15.03
C THR A 821 4.27 60.07 -15.66
N LYS A 822 3.25 60.01 -14.78
CA LYS A 822 1.88 60.61 -14.77
C LYS A 822 0.91 60.54 -15.98
N SER A 823 -0.37 60.39 -15.56
CA SER A 823 -1.67 60.87 -16.11
C SER A 823 -2.55 59.73 -16.68
N SER A 824 -3.68 59.33 -16.08
CA SER A 824 -4.96 59.95 -15.69
C SER A 824 -6.06 59.91 -16.77
N THR A 825 -7.16 59.19 -16.45
CA THR A 825 -8.59 59.42 -16.79
C THR A 825 -9.15 58.85 -18.14
N PRO A 826 -10.49 58.63 -18.31
CA PRO A 826 -11.08 57.28 -18.29
C PRO A 826 -12.11 56.98 -19.43
N ARG A 827 -12.63 55.74 -19.47
CA ARG A 827 -13.87 55.25 -20.12
C ARG A 827 -14.09 55.52 -21.62
N SER A 828 -14.24 54.43 -22.39
CA SER A 828 -15.45 54.19 -23.20
C SER A 828 -15.56 52.74 -23.66
N SER A 829 -16.79 52.26 -23.60
CA SER A 829 -17.35 50.97 -24.04
C SER A 829 -17.13 50.63 -25.51
N THR A 830 -16.93 49.35 -25.82
CA THR A 830 -17.69 48.62 -26.85
C THR A 830 -17.59 47.11 -26.64
N SER A 831 -18.71 46.46 -26.94
CA SER A 831 -19.07 45.06 -26.75
C SER A 831 -18.28 44.07 -27.60
N SER A 832 -17.89 42.95 -27.01
CA SER A 832 -17.86 41.67 -27.73
C SER A 832 -18.18 40.51 -26.77
N THR A 833 -19.23 39.81 -27.17
CA THR A 833 -19.80 38.57 -26.63
C THR A 833 -18.77 37.49 -26.35
N TRP A 834 -18.64 37.10 -25.07
CA TRP A 834 -18.10 35.79 -24.70
C TRP A 834 -19.27 34.89 -24.30
N ILE A 835 -19.47 33.85 -25.10
CA ILE A 835 -20.41 32.77 -24.86
C ILE A 835 -19.96 32.08 -23.56
N ASN A 836 -20.76 32.25 -22.52
CA ASN A 836 -20.68 31.48 -21.29
C ASN A 836 -21.11 30.05 -21.60
N CYS A 837 -20.17 29.11 -21.60
CA CYS A 837 -20.47 27.69 -21.57
C CYS A 837 -19.65 27.04 -20.45
N SER A 838 -20.08 27.27 -19.21
CA SER A 838 -19.62 26.53 -18.04
C SER A 838 -20.82 25.82 -17.42
N THR A 839 -21.27 24.78 -18.11
CA THR A 839 -22.20 23.77 -17.59
C THR A 839 -21.41 22.55 -17.11
N MET A 840 -21.53 22.26 -15.81
CA MET A 840 -21.52 20.94 -15.16
C MET A 840 -20.37 19.97 -15.51
N ALA A 841 -19.43 19.79 -14.57
CA ALA A 841 -18.57 18.62 -14.51
C ALA A 841 -19.34 17.44 -13.87
N THR A 842 -20.15 16.76 -14.67
CA THR A 842 -20.52 15.36 -14.45
C THR A 842 -19.32 14.48 -14.76
N ASP A 843 -19.14 13.38 -14.02
CA ASP A 843 -18.16 12.31 -14.26
C ASP A 843 -18.37 11.70 -15.67
N ARG A 844 -17.82 12.33 -16.71
CA ARG A 844 -17.95 11.89 -18.09
C ARG A 844 -16.96 10.77 -18.35
N GLN A 845 -17.48 9.62 -18.78
CA GLN A 845 -16.68 8.52 -19.34
C GLN A 845 -15.73 9.09 -20.43
N PRO A 846 -14.48 8.60 -20.51
CA PRO A 846 -13.52 9.11 -21.49
C PRO A 846 -14.03 8.84 -22.91
N GLU A 847 -14.15 9.89 -23.73
CA GLU A 847 -14.56 9.78 -25.14
C GLU A 847 -13.42 9.21 -26.00
N ILE A 848 -12.18 9.40 -25.57
CA ILE A 848 -10.97 8.90 -26.25
C ILE A 848 -10.13 8.03 -25.30
N ILE A 849 -9.67 6.88 -25.77
CA ILE A 849 -8.54 6.16 -25.18
C ILE A 849 -7.31 6.45 -26.04
N LEU A 850 -6.29 7.08 -25.45
CA LEU A 850 -5.03 7.42 -26.10
C LEU A 850 -3.94 6.40 -25.72
N TYR A 851 -3.43 5.66 -26.70
CA TYR A 851 -2.28 4.78 -26.52
C TYR A 851 -0.96 5.57 -26.71
N ASP A 852 -0.13 5.57 -25.68
CA ASP A 852 1.10 6.37 -25.53
C ASP A 852 2.33 5.47 -25.26
N LEU A 853 3.55 6.01 -25.40
CA LEU A 853 4.80 5.31 -25.09
C LEU A 853 5.11 5.35 -23.60
N ALA A 854 5.37 4.18 -23.02
CA ALA A 854 5.82 4.01 -21.65
C ALA A 854 7.31 4.39 -21.49
N CYS A 855 7.63 5.08 -20.39
CA CYS A 855 9.00 5.30 -19.91
C CYS A 855 9.05 5.15 -18.39
N ILE A 856 10.25 5.01 -17.81
CA ILE A 856 10.45 4.81 -16.36
C ILE A 856 9.94 6.00 -15.52
N LYS A 857 9.76 7.17 -16.15
CA LYS A 857 9.24 8.38 -15.49
C LYS A 857 7.71 8.42 -15.45
N ASN A 858 6.99 7.44 -16.03
CA ASN A 858 5.52 7.38 -16.11
C ASN A 858 4.86 8.66 -16.68
N ILE A 859 5.55 9.33 -17.62
CA ILE A 859 5.09 10.54 -18.29
C ILE A 859 5.26 10.41 -19.80
N CYS A 860 4.47 11.16 -20.58
CA CYS A 860 4.62 11.22 -22.03
C CYS A 860 5.97 11.86 -22.38
N PHE A 861 6.78 11.16 -23.17
CA PHE A 861 8.05 11.67 -23.71
C PHE A 861 8.05 11.71 -25.24
N SER A 862 7.05 11.10 -25.90
CA SER A 862 6.98 11.03 -27.36
C SER A 862 6.55 12.37 -27.96
N PRO A 863 7.32 12.94 -28.90
CA PRO A 863 6.93 14.20 -29.53
C PRO A 863 5.67 14.04 -30.38
N VAL A 864 5.44 12.86 -30.98
CA VAL A 864 4.25 12.62 -31.81
C VAL A 864 2.98 12.42 -30.98
N VAL A 865 3.09 11.86 -29.78
CA VAL A 865 1.95 11.70 -28.87
C VAL A 865 1.62 13.03 -28.17
N TRP A 866 2.64 13.81 -27.78
CA TRP A 866 2.44 15.15 -27.21
C TRP A 866 1.62 16.07 -28.12
N LYS A 867 1.80 16.00 -29.45
CA LYS A 867 0.97 16.77 -30.40
C LYS A 867 -0.52 16.49 -30.23
N ILE A 868 -0.89 15.21 -30.14
CA ILE A 868 -2.29 14.79 -29.96
C ILE A 868 -2.77 15.15 -28.56
N ARG A 869 -1.92 15.01 -27.55
CA ARG A 869 -2.24 15.40 -26.16
C ARG A 869 -2.57 16.89 -26.05
N LEU A 870 -1.76 17.76 -26.66
CA LEU A 870 -2.01 19.20 -26.74
C LEU A 870 -3.33 19.50 -27.45
N MET A 871 -3.63 18.80 -28.56
CA MET A 871 -4.88 18.96 -29.30
C MET A 871 -6.11 18.53 -28.49
N LEU A 872 -6.05 17.39 -27.79
CA LEU A 872 -7.12 16.92 -26.90
C LEU A 872 -7.36 17.92 -25.75
N ASN A 873 -6.29 18.45 -25.15
CA ASN A 873 -6.38 19.44 -24.08
C ASN A 873 -6.90 20.80 -24.56
N TYR A 874 -6.48 21.26 -25.75
CA TYR A 874 -6.99 22.49 -26.36
C TYR A 874 -8.48 22.40 -26.68
N LYS A 875 -8.91 21.23 -27.16
CA LYS A 875 -10.33 20.99 -27.47
C LYS A 875 -11.17 20.57 -26.26
N CYS A 876 -10.57 20.43 -25.09
CA CYS A 876 -11.23 19.95 -23.86
C CYS A 876 -11.92 18.58 -24.04
N ILE A 877 -11.32 17.68 -24.84
CA ILE A 877 -11.87 16.34 -25.09
C ILE A 877 -11.43 15.41 -23.96
N PRO A 878 -12.35 14.74 -23.23
CA PRO A 878 -11.98 13.85 -22.14
C PRO A 878 -11.33 12.58 -22.68
N TYR A 879 -10.12 12.26 -22.19
CA TYR A 879 -9.39 11.07 -22.61
C TYR A 879 -8.72 10.31 -21.46
N LYS A 880 -8.53 9.01 -21.66
CA LYS A 880 -7.74 8.11 -20.80
C LYS A 880 -6.47 7.68 -21.53
N THR A 881 -5.32 7.74 -20.89
CA THR A 881 -4.05 7.26 -21.47
C THR A 881 -3.79 5.80 -21.08
N ILE A 882 -3.36 5.00 -22.06
CA ILE A 882 -2.80 3.65 -21.86
C ILE A 882 -1.36 3.68 -22.35
N PHE A 883 -0.41 3.42 -21.46
CA PHE A 883 1.00 3.37 -21.81
C PHE A 883 1.40 1.98 -22.32
N LEU A 884 2.16 1.93 -23.42
CA LEU A 884 2.69 0.72 -24.03
C LEU A 884 4.22 0.81 -24.11
N GLU A 885 4.94 -0.24 -23.75
CA GLU A 885 6.37 -0.34 -24.04
C GLU A 885 6.61 -0.60 -25.53
N PHE A 886 7.78 -0.25 -26.06
CA PHE A 886 8.13 -0.47 -27.46
C PHE A 886 7.86 -1.90 -27.98
N PRO A 887 8.19 -2.98 -27.25
CA PRO A 887 7.91 -4.35 -27.69
C PRO A 887 6.42 -4.71 -27.75
N ASP A 888 5.57 -3.97 -27.03
CA ASP A 888 4.16 -4.31 -26.85
C ASP A 888 3.24 -3.54 -27.82
N ILE A 889 3.76 -2.55 -28.56
CA ILE A 889 2.98 -1.74 -29.50
C ILE A 889 2.31 -2.60 -30.57
N GLU A 890 3.08 -3.42 -31.28
CA GLU A 890 2.55 -4.26 -32.36
C GLU A 890 1.65 -5.38 -31.85
N PRO A 891 2.05 -6.20 -30.86
CA PRO A 891 1.17 -7.22 -30.31
C PRO A 891 -0.17 -6.66 -29.84
N LYS A 892 -0.15 -5.52 -29.14
CA LYS A 892 -1.37 -4.96 -28.57
C LYS A 892 -2.29 -4.31 -29.59
N LEU A 893 -1.74 -3.54 -30.52
CA LEU A 893 -2.54 -2.81 -31.49
C LEU A 893 -3.04 -3.70 -32.65
N LYS A 894 -2.38 -4.84 -32.89
CA LYS A 894 -2.82 -5.88 -33.83
C LYS A 894 -4.09 -6.60 -33.37
N GLU A 895 -4.24 -6.83 -32.08
CA GLU A 895 -5.48 -7.40 -31.52
C GLU A 895 -6.66 -6.43 -31.65
N LEU A 896 -6.38 -5.12 -31.65
CA LEU A 896 -7.40 -4.08 -31.55
C LEU A 896 -7.74 -3.43 -32.90
N SER A 897 -6.92 -3.64 -33.94
CA SER A 897 -7.12 -3.05 -35.27
C SER A 897 -6.51 -3.93 -36.37
N GLY A 898 -7.13 -3.92 -37.56
CA GLY A 898 -6.61 -4.61 -38.76
C GLY A 898 -5.59 -3.80 -39.57
N SER A 899 -4.86 -2.86 -38.96
CA SER A 899 -3.92 -1.99 -39.68
C SER A 899 -2.71 -2.75 -40.21
N ALA A 900 -2.17 -2.36 -41.36
CA ALA A 900 -0.93 -2.92 -41.90
C ALA A 900 0.33 -2.50 -41.11
N ARG A 901 0.23 -1.44 -40.28
CA ARG A 901 1.34 -0.93 -39.47
C ARG A 901 0.84 -0.41 -38.12
N TYR A 902 1.51 -0.80 -37.04
CA TYR A 902 1.12 -0.50 -35.66
C TYR A 902 2.07 0.54 -35.05
N THR A 903 1.55 1.72 -34.71
CA THR A 903 2.35 2.84 -34.17
C THR A 903 1.58 3.61 -33.11
N VAL A 904 2.30 4.40 -32.33
CA VAL A 904 1.72 5.38 -31.39
C VAL A 904 2.06 6.80 -31.86
N PRO A 905 1.17 7.78 -31.68
CA PRO A 905 -0.13 7.67 -31.01
C PRO A 905 -1.14 6.82 -31.79
N THR A 906 -1.95 6.06 -31.04
CA THR A 906 -3.21 5.47 -31.52
C THR A 906 -4.31 5.96 -30.61
N ILE A 907 -5.47 6.31 -31.17
CA ILE A 907 -6.68 6.59 -30.38
C ILE A 907 -7.75 5.53 -30.64
N HIS A 908 -8.50 5.21 -29.60
CA HIS A 908 -9.80 4.55 -29.70
C HIS A 908 -10.88 5.57 -29.34
N HIS A 909 -11.73 5.90 -30.30
CA HIS A 909 -12.87 6.77 -30.09
C HIS A 909 -14.04 5.94 -29.57
N VAL A 910 -14.28 6.03 -28.27
CA VAL A 910 -15.25 5.19 -27.54
C VAL A 910 -16.66 5.31 -28.11
N PRO A 911 -17.18 6.50 -28.47
CA PRO A 911 -18.53 6.61 -29.02
C PRO A 911 -18.76 5.89 -30.35
N THR A 912 -17.71 5.72 -31.19
CA THR A 912 -17.85 5.09 -32.52
C THR A 912 -17.15 3.74 -32.64
N GLY A 913 -16.41 3.31 -31.61
CA GLY A 913 -15.59 2.10 -31.65
C GLY A 913 -14.40 2.16 -32.61
N LYS A 914 -14.09 3.32 -33.21
CA LYS A 914 -13.05 3.44 -34.24
C LYS A 914 -11.66 3.54 -33.61
N TYR A 915 -10.73 2.78 -34.17
CA TYR A 915 -9.30 2.88 -33.90
C TYR A 915 -8.62 3.66 -35.02
N ILE A 916 -7.85 4.68 -34.65
CA ILE A 916 -7.18 5.56 -35.61
C ILE A 916 -5.71 5.68 -35.19
N MET A 917 -4.84 5.45 -36.16
CA MET A 917 -3.40 5.49 -36.00
C MET A 917 -2.82 6.62 -36.84
N ASP A 918 -1.61 7.03 -36.51
CA ASP A 918 -0.86 8.12 -37.15
C ASP A 918 -1.39 9.52 -36.79
N SER A 919 -0.46 10.37 -36.36
CA SER A 919 -0.78 11.68 -35.79
C SER A 919 -1.49 12.66 -36.76
N PRO A 920 -1.28 12.66 -38.09
CA PRO A 920 -2.07 13.48 -39.01
C PRO A 920 -3.51 12.97 -39.16
N ALA A 921 -3.72 11.67 -39.34
CA ALA A 921 -5.06 11.08 -39.47
C ALA A 921 -5.88 11.26 -38.19
N ILE A 922 -5.23 11.14 -37.02
CA ILE A 922 -5.86 11.44 -35.73
C ILE A 922 -6.23 12.93 -35.66
N ALA A 923 -5.37 13.85 -36.10
CA ALA A 923 -5.68 15.27 -36.08
C ALA A 923 -6.85 15.63 -37.01
N GLU A 924 -6.88 15.08 -38.22
CA GLU A 924 -8.01 15.23 -39.16
C GLU A 924 -9.31 14.68 -38.58
N PHE A 925 -9.26 13.52 -37.93
CA PHE A 925 -10.41 12.96 -37.24
C PHE A 925 -10.88 13.83 -36.08
N LEU A 926 -9.98 14.32 -35.23
CA LEU A 926 -10.33 15.16 -34.10
C LEU A 926 -10.87 16.52 -34.54
N GLU A 927 -10.33 17.13 -35.62
CA GLU A 927 -10.84 18.39 -36.15
C GLU A 927 -12.20 18.23 -36.82
N SER A 928 -12.43 17.13 -37.55
CA SER A 928 -13.73 16.85 -38.18
C SER A 928 -14.81 16.46 -37.17
N THR A 929 -14.45 15.70 -36.13
CA THR A 929 -15.40 15.21 -35.12
C THR A 929 -15.66 16.25 -34.02
N TYR A 930 -14.63 17.02 -33.65
CA TYR A 930 -14.67 18.05 -32.61
C TYR A 930 -14.17 19.40 -33.16
N PRO A 931 -14.96 20.08 -34.02
CA PRO A 931 -14.49 21.26 -34.74
C PRO A 931 -14.28 22.51 -33.87
N ASN A 932 -14.78 22.51 -32.62
CA ASN A 932 -14.69 23.66 -31.72
C ASN A 932 -13.87 23.31 -30.46
N PRO A 933 -12.94 24.18 -30.03
CA PRO A 933 -12.37 25.32 -30.77
C PRO A 933 -11.61 24.86 -32.04
N PRO A 934 -11.62 25.67 -33.12
CA PRO A 934 -10.96 25.32 -34.36
C PRO A 934 -9.44 25.30 -34.21
N LEU A 935 -8.77 24.36 -34.87
CA LEU A 935 -7.32 24.24 -34.92
C LEU A 935 -6.87 24.04 -36.38
N PRO A 936 -6.32 25.08 -37.05
CA PRO A 936 -5.83 24.95 -38.41
C PRO A 936 -4.75 23.85 -38.51
N LEU A 937 -5.04 22.79 -39.27
CA LEU A 937 -4.15 21.65 -39.43
C LEU A 937 -2.99 21.92 -40.41
N SER A 938 -3.17 22.87 -41.33
CA SER A 938 -2.13 23.24 -42.29
C SER A 938 -2.18 24.73 -42.64
N SER A 939 -1.02 25.28 -42.98
CA SER A 939 -0.85 26.61 -43.56
C SER A 939 0.42 26.65 -44.39
N GLU A 940 0.60 27.64 -45.27
CA GLU A 940 1.83 27.80 -46.03
C GLU A 940 3.04 28.05 -45.12
N LEU A 941 2.88 28.96 -44.15
CA LEU A 941 3.91 29.25 -43.14
C LEU A 941 4.21 28.03 -42.27
N GLY A 942 3.18 27.32 -41.81
CA GLY A 942 3.32 26.11 -41.00
C GLY A 942 4.09 25.01 -41.74
N ARG A 943 3.73 24.70 -42.99
CA ARG A 943 4.46 23.73 -43.81
C ARG A 943 5.93 24.13 -44.00
N LYS A 944 6.19 25.41 -44.27
CA LYS A 944 7.56 25.93 -44.41
C LYS A 944 8.38 25.75 -43.11
N ILE A 945 7.76 26.01 -41.96
CA ILE A 945 8.38 25.84 -40.63
C ILE A 945 8.62 24.35 -40.35
N GLU A 946 7.65 23.47 -40.58
CA GLU A 946 7.81 22.03 -40.34
C GLU A 946 8.91 21.41 -41.20
N THR A 947 8.96 21.75 -42.49
CA THR A 947 10.01 21.28 -43.40
C THR A 947 11.38 21.78 -42.95
N ARG A 948 11.51 23.06 -42.60
CA ARG A 948 12.78 23.65 -42.13
C ARG A 948 13.19 23.10 -40.75
N ALA A 949 12.25 22.87 -39.85
CA ALA A 949 12.52 22.29 -38.54
C ALA A 949 13.07 20.87 -38.67
N ARG A 950 12.45 20.03 -39.50
CA ARG A 950 12.92 18.65 -39.74
C ARG A 950 14.33 18.61 -40.35
N SER A 951 14.65 19.52 -41.28
CA SER A 951 15.96 19.55 -41.94
C SER A 951 17.05 20.24 -41.12
N ALA A 952 16.71 21.24 -40.32
CA ALA A 952 17.66 21.98 -39.48
C ALA A 952 17.97 21.25 -38.17
N ILE A 953 16.95 20.76 -37.46
CA ILE A 953 17.08 20.21 -36.09
C ILE A 953 17.26 18.70 -36.10
N GLY A 954 16.70 18.01 -37.10
CA GLY A 954 16.70 16.55 -37.18
C GLY A 954 18.07 15.90 -36.94
N PRO A 955 19.17 16.40 -37.55
CA PRO A 955 20.52 15.88 -37.29
C PRO A 955 20.98 16.06 -35.83
N ALA A 956 20.71 17.21 -35.21
CA ALA A 956 21.06 17.47 -33.81
C ALA A 956 20.25 16.58 -32.85
N PHE A 957 18.94 16.42 -33.09
CA PHE A 957 18.10 15.53 -32.27
C PHE A 957 18.50 14.06 -32.41
N ARG A 958 18.95 13.64 -33.59
CA ARG A 958 19.43 12.27 -33.81
C ARG A 958 20.65 11.94 -32.95
N ILE A 959 21.57 12.89 -32.77
CA ILE A 959 22.79 12.71 -31.98
C ILE A 959 22.53 12.95 -30.50
N SER A 960 21.73 13.97 -30.15
CA SER A 960 21.54 14.39 -28.77
C SER A 960 20.40 13.66 -28.05
N VAL A 961 19.26 13.47 -28.71
CA VAL A 961 18.03 12.99 -28.06
C VAL A 961 17.95 11.46 -28.12
N THR A 962 18.20 10.84 -29.28
CA THR A 962 18.04 9.38 -29.46
C THR A 962 18.85 8.53 -28.46
N PRO A 963 20.15 8.76 -28.20
CA PRO A 963 20.87 7.93 -27.22
C PRO A 963 20.35 8.12 -25.79
N ARG A 964 19.91 9.34 -25.45
CA ARG A 964 19.34 9.69 -24.13
C ARG A 964 17.91 9.18 -23.95
N GLU A 965 17.15 9.01 -25.04
CA GLU A 965 15.84 8.36 -25.02
C GLU A 965 15.95 6.94 -24.47
N ASN A 966 16.99 6.19 -24.85
CA ASN A 966 17.23 4.85 -24.31
C ASN A 966 17.36 4.85 -22.77
N LEU A 967 17.98 5.88 -22.18
CA LEU A 967 18.22 5.97 -20.74
C LEU A 967 16.94 6.12 -19.91
N ILE A 968 15.83 6.55 -20.52
CA ILE A 968 14.55 6.71 -19.84
C ILE A 968 13.59 5.52 -20.07
N LEU A 969 14.03 4.48 -20.79
CA LEU A 969 13.22 3.28 -21.04
C LEU A 969 13.47 2.20 -19.99
N SER A 970 12.53 1.27 -19.83
CA SER A 970 12.71 0.07 -19.01
C SER A 970 13.79 -0.84 -19.63
N PRO A 971 14.47 -1.72 -18.86
CA PRO A 971 15.51 -2.58 -19.40
C PRO A 971 15.08 -3.39 -20.64
N ARG A 972 13.83 -3.87 -20.66
CA ARG A 972 13.23 -4.59 -21.80
C ARG A 972 13.04 -3.69 -23.02
N ALA A 973 12.51 -2.50 -22.82
CA ALA A 973 12.33 -1.52 -23.89
C ALA A 973 13.66 -0.97 -24.41
N GLN A 974 14.68 -0.86 -23.54
CA GLN A 974 16.05 -0.46 -23.91
C GLN A 974 16.66 -1.43 -24.91
N GLU A 975 16.56 -2.72 -24.65
CA GLU A 975 17.11 -3.75 -25.55
C GLU A 975 16.47 -3.69 -26.94
N TYR A 976 15.13 -3.60 -27.00
CA TYR A 976 14.41 -3.45 -28.26
C TYR A 976 14.75 -2.14 -28.99
N PHE A 977 14.78 -1.02 -28.26
CA PHE A 977 15.09 0.29 -28.82
C PHE A 977 16.53 0.33 -29.36
N ARG A 978 17.48 -0.22 -28.62
CA ARG A 978 18.89 -0.34 -29.00
C ARG A 978 19.03 -1.18 -30.27
N ALA A 979 18.50 -2.40 -30.28
CA ALA A 979 18.61 -3.30 -31.43
C ALA A 979 18.10 -2.64 -32.73
N LYS A 980 16.97 -1.93 -32.66
CA LYS A 980 16.37 -1.26 -33.81
C LYS A 980 17.12 -0.01 -34.25
N ASN A 981 17.56 0.82 -33.30
CA ASN A 981 18.22 2.09 -33.62
C ASN A 981 19.68 1.91 -34.02
N GLU A 982 20.44 1.03 -33.34
CA GLU A 982 21.82 0.74 -33.72
C GLU A 982 21.90 0.10 -35.12
N ALA A 983 20.99 -0.85 -35.44
CA ALA A 983 20.90 -1.42 -36.78
C ALA A 983 20.57 -0.35 -37.85
N ARG A 984 19.67 0.58 -37.55
CA ARG A 984 19.31 1.68 -38.46
C ARG A 984 20.42 2.72 -38.61
N MET A 985 21.22 2.93 -37.57
CA MET A 985 22.24 3.98 -37.52
C MET A 985 23.64 3.49 -37.88
N GLY A 986 23.89 2.18 -37.88
CA GLY A 986 25.18 1.58 -38.20
C GLY A 986 26.30 1.86 -37.18
N CYS A 987 25.95 2.30 -35.97
CA CYS A 987 26.87 2.58 -34.86
C CYS A 987 26.16 2.32 -33.52
N LYS A 988 26.93 2.20 -32.43
CA LYS A 988 26.36 2.05 -31.10
C LYS A 988 25.79 3.38 -30.61
N LEU A 989 24.77 3.34 -29.74
CA LEU A 989 24.20 4.56 -29.18
C LEU A 989 25.22 5.37 -28.38
N GLU A 990 26.18 4.69 -27.73
CA GLU A 990 27.27 5.33 -26.98
C GLU A 990 28.20 6.16 -27.89
N ASP A 991 28.41 5.74 -29.14
CA ASP A 991 29.25 6.46 -30.13
C ASP A 991 28.65 7.81 -30.56
N LEU A 992 27.38 8.05 -30.20
CA LEU A 992 26.66 9.29 -30.44
C LEU A 992 26.75 10.27 -29.26
N MET A 993 27.15 9.79 -28.06
CA MET A 993 27.25 10.61 -26.85
C MET A 993 28.62 11.29 -26.67
N ASP A 994 29.38 11.45 -27.75
CA ASP A 994 30.63 12.21 -27.78
C ASP A 994 30.34 13.73 -27.65
N PRO A 995 30.75 14.38 -26.54
CA PRO A 995 30.46 15.80 -26.31
C PRO A 995 31.04 16.74 -27.37
N GLU A 996 32.20 16.43 -27.96
CA GLU A 996 32.83 17.28 -28.98
C GLU A 996 32.06 17.20 -30.31
N LYS A 997 31.65 15.99 -30.68
CA LYS A 997 30.84 15.73 -31.88
C LYS A 997 29.43 16.28 -31.76
N GLU A 998 28.83 16.19 -30.58
CA GLU A 998 27.55 16.79 -30.24
C GLU A 998 27.63 18.33 -30.37
N GLU A 999 28.64 18.95 -29.74
CA GLU A 999 28.82 20.41 -29.79
C GLU A 999 29.11 20.93 -31.21
N LYS A 1000 29.94 20.21 -31.98
CA LYS A 1000 30.19 20.53 -33.39
C LYS A 1000 28.91 20.47 -34.23
N THR A 1001 28.04 19.51 -33.95
CA THR A 1001 26.74 19.35 -34.64
C THR A 1001 25.79 20.49 -34.29
N TRP A 1002 25.70 20.88 -33.01
CA TRP A 1002 24.87 22.01 -32.57
C TRP A 1002 25.34 23.34 -33.16
N LYS A 1003 26.66 23.57 -33.25
CA LYS A 1003 27.23 24.74 -33.95
C LYS A 1003 26.88 24.76 -35.43
N ALA A 1004 26.95 23.60 -36.11
CA ALA A 1004 26.66 23.51 -37.54
C ALA A 1004 25.19 23.78 -37.91
N VAL A 1005 24.27 23.72 -36.94
CA VAL A 1005 22.83 24.02 -37.15
C VAL A 1005 22.40 25.37 -36.58
N ALA A 1006 23.31 26.10 -35.91
CA ALA A 1006 22.96 27.33 -35.19
C ALA A 1006 22.36 28.42 -36.08
N ASP A 1007 22.96 28.69 -37.25
CA ASP A 1007 22.45 29.69 -38.19
C ASP A 1007 21.04 29.32 -38.70
N LYS A 1008 20.84 28.05 -39.04
CA LYS A 1008 19.53 27.52 -39.48
C LYS A 1008 18.48 27.58 -38.38
N MET A 1009 18.90 27.39 -37.12
CA MET A 1009 18.04 27.54 -35.94
C MET A 1009 17.63 28.99 -35.72
N SER A 1010 18.56 29.94 -35.93
CA SER A 1010 18.27 31.37 -35.86
C SER A 1010 17.26 31.77 -36.95
N GLU A 1011 17.50 31.40 -38.21
CA GLU A 1011 16.58 31.69 -39.32
C GLU A 1011 15.18 31.11 -39.07
N LEU A 1012 15.11 29.90 -38.51
CA LEU A 1012 13.86 29.25 -38.19
C LEU A 1012 13.15 29.92 -37.02
N SER A 1013 13.89 30.37 -36.00
CA SER A 1013 13.38 31.17 -34.89
C SER A 1013 12.76 32.48 -35.37
N ASP A 1014 13.45 33.19 -36.28
CA ASP A 1014 12.93 34.43 -36.84
C ASP A 1014 11.66 34.18 -37.68
N LEU A 1015 11.64 33.09 -38.45
CA LEU A 1015 10.46 32.68 -39.20
C LEU A 1015 9.25 32.39 -38.28
N MET A 1016 9.46 31.80 -37.10
CA MET A 1016 8.40 31.58 -36.11
C MET A 1016 7.84 32.88 -35.53
N LEU A 1017 8.63 33.96 -35.54
CA LEU A 1017 8.22 35.26 -35.02
C LEU A 1017 7.58 36.18 -36.07
N THR A 1018 7.43 35.73 -37.31
CA THR A 1018 6.86 36.52 -38.43
C THR A 1018 5.53 37.21 -38.10
N ASN A 1019 4.67 36.57 -37.30
CA ASN A 1019 3.36 37.11 -36.91
C ASN A 1019 3.27 37.48 -35.42
N LYS A 1020 4.41 37.67 -34.71
CA LYS A 1020 4.42 37.92 -33.26
C LYS A 1020 3.59 39.13 -32.84
N ASP A 1021 3.54 40.17 -33.68
CA ASP A 1021 2.77 41.39 -33.41
C ASP A 1021 1.24 41.15 -33.48
N LYS A 1022 0.81 40.06 -34.12
CA LYS A 1022 -0.60 39.65 -34.25
C LYS A 1022 -1.04 38.67 -33.17
N GLY A 1023 -0.14 38.18 -32.32
CA GLY A 1023 -0.45 37.25 -31.24
C GLY A 1023 0.68 36.27 -30.94
N PRO A 1024 0.52 35.44 -29.90
CA PRO A 1024 1.59 34.61 -29.37
C PRO A 1024 1.86 33.32 -30.17
N PHE A 1025 1.06 33.01 -31.21
CA PHE A 1025 1.16 31.80 -32.03
C PHE A 1025 1.66 32.09 -33.45
N LEU A 1026 2.09 31.06 -34.17
CA LEU A 1026 2.63 31.17 -35.54
C LEU A 1026 1.69 31.88 -36.52
N LEU A 1027 0.38 31.70 -36.36
CA LEU A 1027 -0.65 32.31 -37.21
C LEU A 1027 -1.33 33.53 -36.57
N GLY A 1028 -0.81 34.05 -35.45
CA GLY A 1028 -1.33 35.21 -34.73
C GLY A 1028 -2.01 34.84 -33.41
N GLU A 1029 -3.31 35.14 -33.28
CA GLU A 1029 -4.03 35.07 -31.99
C GLU A 1029 -4.35 33.66 -31.50
N LYS A 1030 -4.57 32.70 -32.41
CA LYS A 1030 -5.01 31.32 -32.09
C LYS A 1030 -3.95 30.28 -32.45
N PRO A 1031 -3.85 29.17 -31.69
CA PRO A 1031 -2.90 28.12 -31.98
C PRO A 1031 -3.23 27.41 -33.29
N SER A 1032 -2.21 26.84 -33.93
CA SER A 1032 -2.29 25.94 -35.08
C SER A 1032 -1.68 24.58 -34.74
N TYR A 1033 -1.92 23.58 -35.59
CA TYR A 1033 -1.29 22.27 -35.43
C TYR A 1033 0.26 22.36 -35.46
N THR A 1034 0.82 23.31 -36.20
CA THR A 1034 2.26 23.54 -36.25
C THR A 1034 2.80 24.11 -34.93
N ASP A 1035 2.03 24.94 -34.20
CA ASP A 1035 2.42 25.38 -32.85
C ASP A 1035 2.56 24.18 -31.91
N PHE A 1036 1.61 23.24 -31.96
CA PHE A 1036 1.67 22.00 -31.18
C PHE A 1036 2.80 21.08 -31.64
N PHE A 1037 3.15 21.04 -32.92
CA PHE A 1037 4.32 20.31 -33.41
C PHE A 1037 5.62 20.81 -32.78
N ILE A 1038 5.81 22.13 -32.68
CA ILE A 1038 6.99 22.72 -32.05
C ILE A 1038 6.99 22.52 -30.54
N ALA A 1039 5.89 22.86 -29.87
CA ALA A 1039 5.77 22.72 -28.42
C ALA A 1039 5.94 21.26 -27.96
N ALA A 1040 5.36 20.30 -28.69
CA ALA A 1040 5.50 18.88 -28.41
C ALA A 1040 6.95 18.37 -28.54
N SER A 1041 7.67 18.85 -29.56
CA SER A 1041 9.08 18.49 -29.77
C SER A 1041 9.98 19.03 -28.65
N LEU A 1042 9.72 20.25 -28.19
CA LEU A 1042 10.44 20.87 -27.08
C LEU A 1042 10.10 20.21 -25.73
N GLN A 1043 8.83 19.89 -25.50
CA GLN A 1043 8.41 19.18 -24.29
C GLN A 1043 8.99 17.77 -24.23
N SER A 1044 9.05 17.07 -25.38
CA SER A 1044 9.72 15.78 -25.50
C SER A 1044 11.21 15.88 -25.16
N ALA A 1045 11.92 16.85 -25.75
CA ALA A 1045 13.32 17.09 -25.44
C ALA A 1045 13.51 17.35 -23.94
N ARG A 1046 12.68 18.20 -23.32
CA ARG A 1046 12.74 18.51 -21.88
C ARG A 1046 12.51 17.29 -20.99
N THR A 1047 11.57 16.43 -21.35
CA THR A 1047 11.29 15.18 -20.61
C THR A 1047 12.47 14.21 -20.68
N ILE A 1048 13.16 14.16 -21.82
CA ILE A 1048 14.33 13.29 -22.04
C ILE A 1048 15.55 13.88 -21.34
N ASP A 1049 15.90 15.13 -21.64
CA ASP A 1049 17.05 15.86 -21.12
C ASP A 1049 16.80 17.39 -21.15
N GLU A 1050 16.84 18.02 -19.98
CA GLU A 1050 16.57 19.46 -19.83
C GLU A 1050 17.61 20.34 -20.55
N GLU A 1051 18.88 19.91 -20.66
CA GLU A 1051 19.91 20.72 -21.32
C GLU A 1051 19.65 20.86 -22.82
N ILE A 1052 19.15 19.80 -23.47
CA ILE A 1052 18.75 19.84 -24.88
C ILE A 1052 17.58 20.79 -25.08
N PHE A 1053 16.61 20.78 -24.17
CA PHE A 1053 15.52 21.75 -24.20
C PHE A 1053 16.05 23.18 -24.10
N GLN A 1054 16.98 23.46 -23.18
CA GLN A 1054 17.58 24.79 -23.04
C GLN A 1054 18.33 25.23 -24.30
N ARG A 1055 19.04 24.32 -25.00
CA ARG A 1055 19.69 24.60 -26.29
C ARG A 1055 18.69 25.08 -27.36
N CYS A 1056 17.49 24.48 -27.41
CA CYS A 1056 16.44 24.94 -28.32
C CYS A 1056 15.72 26.21 -27.82
N ALA A 1057 15.45 26.30 -26.52
CA ALA A 1057 14.77 27.43 -25.90
C ALA A 1057 15.64 28.69 -25.81
N ALA A 1058 16.94 28.59 -26.09
CA ALA A 1058 17.82 29.75 -26.27
C ALA A 1058 17.37 30.64 -27.44
N TYR A 1059 16.72 30.06 -28.45
CA TYR A 1059 16.22 30.79 -29.61
C TYR A 1059 14.83 31.41 -29.32
N PRO A 1060 14.64 32.72 -29.50
CA PRO A 1060 13.43 33.43 -29.08
C PRO A 1060 12.11 32.87 -29.64
N GLY A 1061 12.08 32.42 -30.89
CA GLY A 1061 10.90 31.85 -31.54
C GLY A 1061 10.43 30.57 -30.86
N PHE A 1062 11.34 29.62 -30.64
CA PHE A 1062 11.05 28.36 -29.95
C PHE A 1062 10.54 28.59 -28.53
N LYS A 1063 11.17 29.51 -27.79
CA LYS A 1063 10.76 29.87 -26.43
C LYS A 1063 9.38 30.52 -26.39
N ALA A 1064 9.06 31.38 -27.36
CA ALA A 1064 7.77 32.05 -27.44
C ALA A 1064 6.64 31.04 -27.68
N ILE A 1065 6.78 30.18 -28.70
CA ILE A 1065 5.75 29.17 -29.03
C ILE A 1065 5.59 28.17 -27.88
N TYR A 1066 6.67 27.68 -27.29
CA TYR A 1066 6.59 26.78 -26.14
C TYR A 1066 5.82 27.40 -24.97
N LYS A 1067 6.14 28.64 -24.60
CA LYS A 1067 5.44 29.37 -23.53
C LYS A 1067 3.95 29.56 -23.84
N ALA A 1068 3.62 29.89 -25.09
CA ALA A 1068 2.24 30.07 -25.52
C ALA A 1068 1.40 28.79 -25.38
N CYS A 1069 2.02 27.61 -25.53
CA CYS A 1069 1.34 26.32 -25.42
C CYS A 1069 1.31 25.70 -24.01
N ILE A 1070 1.99 26.28 -23.00
CA ILE A 1070 2.00 25.80 -21.61
C ILE A 1070 0.58 25.53 -21.05
N PRO A 1071 -0.44 26.37 -21.30
CA PRO A 1071 -1.79 26.14 -20.76
C PRO A 1071 -2.43 24.79 -21.14
N TRP A 1072 -1.92 24.10 -22.17
CA TRP A 1072 -2.41 22.80 -22.62
C TRP A 1072 -1.44 21.65 -22.34
N MET A 1073 -0.31 21.89 -21.68
CA MET A 1073 0.64 20.84 -21.32
C MET A 1073 0.15 20.00 -20.13
N GLU A 1074 -0.68 20.60 -19.27
CA GLU A 1074 -1.39 19.90 -18.21
C GLU A 1074 -2.76 19.44 -18.68
N LYS A 1075 -3.15 18.22 -18.27
CA LYS A 1075 -4.51 17.73 -18.51
C LYS A 1075 -5.42 18.44 -17.53
N LYS A 1076 -6.33 19.30 -18.02
CA LYS A 1076 -7.41 19.83 -17.20
C LYS A 1076 -8.41 18.69 -17.00
N ASN A 1077 -8.56 18.24 -15.76
CA ASN A 1077 -9.52 17.19 -15.40
C ASN A 1077 -10.95 17.71 -15.48
#